data_AF-A0A067CVZ8-F1
#
_entry.id   AF-A0A067CVZ8-F1
#
_cell.length_a   1.000
_cell.length_b   1.000
_cell.length_c   1.000
_cell.angle_alpha   90.00
_cell.angle_beta   90.00
_cell.angle_gamma   90.00
#
_symmetry.space_group_name_H-M   'P 1'
#
loop_
_entity.id
_entity.type
_entity.pdbx_description
1 polymer ?
#
loop_
_entity_poly.entity_id
_entity_poly.type
_entity_poly.pdbx_seq_one_letter_code
_entity_poly.pdbx_strand_id
1 'polypeptide(L)'
;MAPNQAIAAAPLTWRRICFALFSYALFFTDIPRSGLGYETLPYPLYSQVTETIYSNWGPYDYKIIDIARDITGSLVASDGSATVSGATIWSYKHDTCSIGLRALVQHFQIPGWDPCLLYARACASDAVVNAASLFIMLDNVIATIAALDDDGASLRLQYMYNDVIRDTMSVTNAFMNRELRTVRAYHLASPSDLCDPHRRRKPSFCDKAWANFSSLAPRTSIQSVAKAIEARFAAKVATLDNAQQIADMVVLECAADFRPWVGGVAHTQPQDFDLVTFLRVRNCSTTCETVYIDDFRYEGSLFRTDVVYWYRLVRLLRLLGQMYNIVRTLMLFVGCYVASGHKLVAATRLFLSIPAQVIIYGSWLPVAVFAFAHAIDSAMVYCVVFRAFSTLNGGSNLSGTYVYFLMRTLTCHMRNLWVFSVLTKTLLYSSTPVRTQHLLGFRGYVLALISFLAIFFDVRLLLVRNTNVVTHTRIAPSQTVQLIRYQQTLPTNSRLWGLYLDATGLVFSFLILRAILRLFGVSRLREHTFVPYAATAYANTTLFSAAWSSLFVNLDDPVSVNAVIAPHWVLFPKLYQHVLINLVWMTDPIEFGSQYCRTAPVENQRVYVYLERASGDVFYHPWSLNELEDVVEDVSTYVHMLRLGRLWKLPWIDRIHCS
;
A
#
# COMPACT_ATOMS: atom_id res chain seq x y z
N MET A 1 43.51 20.71 11.09
CA MET A 1 42.57 21.50 11.92
C MET A 1 42.14 20.64 13.11
N ALA A 2 42.12 21.15 14.33
CA ALA A 2 41.75 20.35 15.50
C ALA A 2 40.23 20.07 15.52
N PRO A 3 39.75 18.88 15.96
CA PRO A 3 38.32 18.52 15.99
C PRO A 3 37.44 19.48 16.83
N ASN A 4 38.04 20.35 17.66
CA ASN A 4 37.34 21.36 18.43
C ASN A 4 36.84 22.56 17.59
N GLN A 5 37.51 22.91 16.49
CA GLN A 5 37.08 24.00 15.60
C GLN A 5 35.94 23.57 14.66
N ALA A 6 35.89 22.28 14.31
CA ALA A 6 34.82 21.62 13.57
C ALA A 6 33.44 21.69 14.28
N ILE A 7 33.44 21.63 15.61
CA ILE A 7 32.22 21.59 16.45
C ILE A 7 31.53 22.97 16.52
N ALA A 8 32.26 24.07 16.32
CA ALA A 8 31.71 25.42 16.46
C ALA A 8 30.87 25.90 15.25
N ALA A 9 31.09 25.33 14.06
CA ALA A 9 30.48 25.84 12.81
C ALA A 9 29.12 25.22 12.45
N ALA A 10 28.74 24.09 13.05
CA ALA A 10 27.42 23.48 12.89
C ALA A 10 27.00 22.81 14.21
N PRO A 11 26.29 23.50 15.11
CA PRO A 11 25.96 22.96 16.42
C PRO A 11 25.10 21.70 16.26
N LEU A 12 25.57 20.60 16.84
CA LEU A 12 24.87 19.33 16.92
C LEU A 12 23.66 19.50 17.84
N THR A 13 22.54 19.97 17.30
CA THR A 13 21.31 20.14 18.08
C THR A 13 20.74 18.78 18.51
N TRP A 14 20.14 18.73 19.71
CA TRP A 14 19.51 17.50 20.21
C TRP A 14 18.47 16.93 19.23
N ARG A 15 17.74 17.81 18.53
CA ARG A 15 16.75 17.42 17.50
C ARG A 15 17.39 16.60 16.39
N ARG A 16 18.53 17.07 15.84
CA ARG A 16 19.27 16.36 14.79
C ARG A 16 19.76 15.00 15.29
N ILE A 17 20.24 14.92 16.52
CA ILE A 17 20.68 13.65 17.14
C ILE A 17 19.50 12.68 17.21
N CYS A 18 18.36 13.10 17.78
CA CYS A 18 17.18 12.25 17.90
C CYS A 18 16.68 11.75 16.54
N PHE A 19 16.55 12.64 15.55
CA PHE A 19 16.15 12.25 14.20
C PHE A 19 17.14 11.28 13.55
N ALA A 20 18.44 11.53 13.67
CA ALA A 20 19.48 10.65 13.12
C ALA A 20 19.44 9.26 13.78
N LEU A 21 19.40 9.18 15.12
CA LEU A 21 19.31 7.93 15.85
C LEU A 21 18.05 7.14 15.49
N PHE A 22 16.91 7.82 15.42
CA PHE A 22 15.65 7.18 15.01
C PHE A 22 15.69 6.68 13.57
N SER A 23 16.32 7.43 12.66
CA SER A 23 16.49 7.03 11.25
C SER A 23 17.34 5.78 11.13
N TYR A 24 18.48 5.73 11.84
CA TYR A 24 19.32 4.55 11.85
C TYR A 24 18.62 3.37 12.50
N ALA A 25 17.90 3.56 13.61
CA ALA A 25 17.13 2.51 14.24
C ALA A 25 16.09 1.92 13.26
N LEU A 26 15.30 2.76 12.60
CA LEU A 26 14.32 2.32 11.60
C LEU A 26 14.97 1.62 10.39
N PHE A 27 16.12 2.11 9.95
CA PHE A 27 16.85 1.58 8.81
C PHE A 27 17.50 0.22 9.11
N PHE A 28 18.27 0.11 10.20
CA PHE A 28 18.92 -1.14 10.58
C PHE A 28 17.90 -2.22 10.97
N THR A 29 16.75 -1.82 11.49
CA THR A 29 15.65 -2.74 11.81
C THR A 29 14.68 -2.95 10.65
N ASP A 30 14.92 -2.40 9.45
CA ASP A 30 13.96 -2.53 8.33
C ASP A 30 13.67 -3.99 8.03
N ILE A 31 14.68 -4.81 7.75
CA ILE A 31 14.49 -6.24 7.47
C ILE A 31 13.94 -7.01 8.69
N PRO A 32 14.50 -6.88 9.92
CA PRO A 32 13.91 -7.54 11.09
C PRO A 32 12.44 -7.20 11.35
N ARG A 33 12.03 -5.95 11.11
CA ARG A 33 10.67 -5.45 11.37
C ARG A 33 9.69 -5.81 10.26
N SER A 34 10.11 -5.69 9.01
CA SER A 34 9.24 -5.84 7.83
C SER A 34 9.30 -7.25 7.21
N GLY A 35 10.42 -7.96 7.40
CA GLY A 35 10.72 -9.24 6.78
C GLY A 35 11.26 -9.12 5.36
N LEU A 36 11.73 -10.24 4.80
CA LEU A 36 12.39 -10.27 3.48
C LEU A 36 11.42 -10.37 2.29
N GLY A 37 10.15 -10.66 2.54
CA GLY A 37 9.14 -10.97 1.52
C GLY A 37 8.24 -12.10 2.00
N TYR A 38 7.56 -12.76 1.07
CA TYR A 38 6.63 -13.84 1.36
C TYR A 38 7.26 -15.20 1.03
N GLU A 39 7.96 -15.81 1.98
CA GLU A 39 8.40 -17.21 1.85
C GLU A 39 7.21 -18.17 1.90
N THR A 40 6.29 -17.85 2.81
CA THR A 40 4.94 -18.38 2.89
C THR A 40 4.03 -17.22 3.25
N LEU A 41 2.73 -17.39 3.00
CA LEU A 41 1.76 -16.41 3.49
C LEU A 41 1.49 -16.64 4.98
N PRO A 42 1.23 -15.59 5.77
CA PRO A 42 1.05 -15.71 7.22
C PRO A 42 -0.09 -16.67 7.59
N TYR A 43 0.25 -17.84 8.17
CA TYR A 43 -0.73 -18.73 8.79
C TYR A 43 -1.09 -18.21 10.20
N PRO A 44 -2.38 -18.24 10.62
CA PRO A 44 -3.53 -18.84 9.95
C PRO A 44 -4.43 -17.81 9.25
N LEU A 45 -3.89 -16.62 8.94
CA LEU A 45 -4.61 -15.60 8.17
C LEU A 45 -4.77 -16.03 6.71
N TYR A 46 -3.83 -16.79 6.19
CA TYR A 46 -3.82 -17.24 4.81
C TYR A 46 -3.55 -18.73 4.76
N SER A 47 -4.50 -19.49 4.22
CA SER A 47 -4.43 -20.94 4.11
C SER A 47 -4.25 -21.34 2.66
N GLN A 48 -3.26 -22.16 2.35
CA GLN A 48 -3.03 -22.64 0.99
C GLN A 48 -4.09 -23.67 0.61
N VAL A 49 -4.76 -23.45 -0.52
CA VAL A 49 -5.81 -24.33 -1.07
C VAL A 49 -5.27 -25.13 -2.24
N THR A 50 -4.53 -24.46 -3.12
CA THR A 50 -3.78 -25.06 -4.23
C THR A 50 -2.38 -24.44 -4.30
N GLU A 51 -1.59 -24.75 -5.31
CA GLU A 51 -0.23 -24.22 -5.50
C GLU A 51 -0.20 -22.68 -5.55
N THR A 52 -1.26 -22.06 -6.08
CA THR A 52 -1.35 -20.60 -6.26
C THR A 52 -2.61 -19.97 -5.65
N ILE A 53 -3.59 -20.77 -5.19
CA ILE A 53 -4.81 -20.28 -4.57
C ILE A 53 -4.72 -20.42 -3.06
N TYR A 54 -5.11 -19.36 -2.38
CA TYR A 54 -5.14 -19.29 -0.94
C TYR A 54 -6.49 -18.75 -0.46
N SER A 55 -6.94 -19.23 0.70
CA SER A 55 -8.09 -18.69 1.42
C SER A 55 -7.60 -17.62 2.39
N ASN A 56 -8.18 -16.41 2.31
CA ASN A 56 -7.89 -15.31 3.22
C ASN A 56 -8.82 -15.34 4.42
N TRP A 57 -10.10 -15.61 4.17
CA TRP A 57 -11.09 -15.71 5.23
C TRP A 57 -12.31 -16.50 4.74
N GLY A 58 -12.97 -17.13 5.69
CA GLY A 58 -14.25 -17.81 5.48
C GLY A 58 -14.18 -19.32 5.25
N PRO A 59 -15.37 -19.93 5.05
CA PRO A 59 -16.65 -19.25 5.00
C PRO A 59 -17.05 -18.78 6.40
N TYR A 60 -17.48 -17.54 6.49
CA TYR A 60 -18.28 -17.12 7.63
C TYR A 60 -19.71 -17.43 7.30
N ASP A 61 -20.41 -18.01 8.25
CA ASP A 61 -21.82 -18.30 8.17
C ASP A 61 -22.53 -17.56 9.31
N TYR A 62 -23.61 -16.86 8.99
CA TYR A 62 -24.34 -16.08 9.99
C TYR A 62 -25.78 -15.82 9.58
N LYS A 63 -26.64 -15.73 10.60
CA LYS A 63 -28.03 -15.35 10.45
C LYS A 63 -28.13 -13.84 10.45
N ILE A 64 -28.90 -13.29 9.50
CA ILE A 64 -29.29 -11.88 9.55
C ILE A 64 -30.54 -11.73 10.41
N ILE A 65 -31.57 -12.50 10.08
CA ILE A 65 -32.86 -12.43 10.74
C ILE A 65 -33.68 -13.68 10.42
N ASP A 66 -34.47 -14.13 11.38
CA ASP A 66 -35.67 -14.92 11.10
C ASP A 66 -36.90 -14.11 11.52
N ILE A 67 -38.00 -14.32 10.79
CA ILE A 67 -39.26 -13.61 11.02
C ILE A 67 -40.38 -14.65 10.95
N ALA A 68 -41.13 -14.77 12.04
CA ALA A 68 -42.25 -15.69 12.17
C ALA A 68 -43.55 -14.90 12.42
N ARG A 69 -44.64 -15.36 11.83
CA ARG A 69 -45.98 -14.93 12.19
C ARG A 69 -46.44 -15.72 13.42
N ASP A 70 -46.74 -15.01 14.50
CA ASP A 70 -47.30 -15.56 15.73
C ASP A 70 -48.78 -15.95 15.53
N ILE A 71 -49.33 -16.70 16.50
CA ILE A 71 -50.74 -17.14 16.55
C ILE A 71 -51.71 -15.94 16.48
N THR A 72 -51.28 -14.79 17.00
CA THR A 72 -52.02 -13.51 16.94
C THR A 72 -51.97 -12.82 15.57
N GLY A 73 -51.19 -13.34 14.62
CA GLY A 73 -50.92 -12.75 13.33
C GLY A 73 -49.80 -11.69 13.33
N SER A 74 -49.26 -11.34 14.50
CA SER A 74 -48.13 -10.40 14.62
C SER A 74 -46.82 -11.00 14.11
N LEU A 75 -45.91 -10.18 13.58
CA LEU A 75 -44.59 -10.61 13.14
C LEU A 75 -43.58 -10.45 14.28
N VAL A 76 -42.94 -11.55 14.65
CA VAL A 76 -41.85 -11.61 15.62
C VAL A 76 -40.57 -11.90 14.86
N ALA A 77 -39.56 -11.05 15.01
CA ALA A 77 -38.26 -11.25 14.41
C ALA A 77 -37.19 -11.58 15.45
N SER A 78 -36.23 -12.42 15.09
CA SER A 78 -35.07 -12.77 15.92
C SER A 78 -33.80 -12.76 15.08
N ASP A 79 -32.69 -12.32 15.67
CA ASP A 79 -31.35 -12.43 15.07
C ASP A 79 -30.68 -13.79 15.37
N GLY A 80 -31.42 -14.70 16.03
CA GLY A 80 -30.94 -16.00 16.50
C GLY A 80 -30.50 -16.00 17.97
N SER A 81 -30.32 -14.82 18.58
CA SER A 81 -29.95 -14.66 19.99
C SER A 81 -31.02 -13.92 20.80
N ALA A 82 -31.64 -12.90 20.20
CA ALA A 82 -32.65 -12.07 20.84
C ALA A 82 -33.75 -11.69 19.84
N THR A 83 -34.91 -11.32 20.37
CA THR A 83 -35.96 -10.70 19.57
C THR A 83 -35.54 -9.30 19.16
N VAL A 84 -35.71 -8.98 17.88
CA VAL A 84 -35.28 -7.72 17.26
C VAL A 84 -36.45 -7.05 16.53
N SER A 85 -36.40 -5.73 16.38
CA SER A 85 -37.44 -4.97 15.66
C SER A 85 -37.31 -5.06 14.13
N GLY A 86 -36.20 -5.62 13.63
CA GLY A 86 -35.88 -5.70 12.22
C GLY A 86 -34.38 -5.91 12.02
N ALA A 87 -33.90 -5.67 10.81
CA ALA A 87 -32.50 -5.85 10.44
C ALA A 87 -31.83 -4.53 10.05
N THR A 88 -30.52 -4.43 10.28
CA THR A 88 -29.76 -3.23 9.93
C THR A 88 -29.76 -2.98 8.42
N ILE A 89 -29.81 -1.71 8.01
CA ILE A 89 -29.68 -1.34 6.59
C ILE A 89 -28.37 -1.85 5.99
N TRP A 90 -27.32 -1.97 6.80
CA TRP A 90 -26.02 -2.50 6.37
C TRP A 90 -26.17 -3.80 5.58
N SER A 91 -26.90 -4.77 6.13
CA SER A 91 -27.12 -6.09 5.55
C SER A 91 -27.81 -6.06 4.19
N TYR A 92 -28.62 -5.04 3.88
CA TYR A 92 -29.36 -4.97 2.61
C TYR A 92 -28.87 -3.88 1.65
N LYS A 93 -27.89 -3.06 2.07
CA LYS A 93 -27.38 -1.94 1.27
C LYS A 93 -25.87 -1.93 1.09
N HIS A 94 -25.09 -2.09 2.17
CA HIS A 94 -23.64 -1.83 2.17
C HIS A 94 -22.79 -3.09 2.18
N ASP A 95 -23.34 -4.17 2.75
CA ASP A 95 -22.77 -5.51 2.78
C ASP A 95 -22.57 -6.06 1.36
N THR A 96 -21.47 -6.79 1.15
CA THR A 96 -21.17 -7.49 -0.09
C THR A 96 -22.25 -8.49 -0.47
N CYS A 97 -22.81 -9.20 0.51
CA CYS A 97 -23.90 -10.15 0.29
C CYS A 97 -25.18 -9.49 -0.26
N SER A 98 -25.35 -8.17 -0.05
CA SER A 98 -26.53 -7.44 -0.56
C SER A 98 -26.46 -7.14 -2.07
N ILE A 99 -25.28 -7.18 -2.68
CA ILE A 99 -25.07 -6.71 -4.06
C ILE A 99 -25.86 -7.58 -5.04
N GLY A 100 -25.75 -8.90 -4.89
CA GLY A 100 -26.42 -9.82 -5.80
C GLY A 100 -27.93 -9.75 -5.66
N LEU A 101 -28.41 -9.69 -4.43
CA LEU A 101 -29.83 -9.50 -4.10
C LEU A 101 -30.39 -8.22 -4.73
N ARG A 102 -29.73 -7.07 -4.53
CA ARG A 102 -30.19 -5.78 -5.08
C ARG A 102 -30.19 -5.77 -6.61
N ALA A 103 -29.24 -6.44 -7.25
CA ALA A 103 -29.23 -6.54 -8.71
C ALA A 103 -30.43 -7.35 -9.24
N LEU A 104 -30.81 -8.43 -8.57
CA LEU A 104 -32.02 -9.19 -8.91
C LEU A 104 -33.27 -8.33 -8.72
N VAL A 105 -33.37 -7.63 -7.59
CA VAL A 105 -34.49 -6.72 -7.28
C VAL A 105 -34.65 -5.63 -8.33
N GLN A 106 -33.55 -4.96 -8.72
CA GLN A 106 -33.57 -3.93 -9.74
C GLN A 106 -33.92 -4.49 -11.12
N HIS A 107 -33.39 -5.66 -11.48
CA HIS A 107 -33.59 -6.24 -12.80
C HIS A 107 -35.02 -6.74 -13.02
N PHE A 108 -35.59 -7.43 -12.02
CA PHE A 108 -36.94 -7.99 -12.08
C PHE A 108 -38.01 -7.05 -11.51
N GLN A 109 -37.63 -5.84 -11.10
CA GLN A 109 -38.53 -4.83 -10.55
C GLN A 109 -39.36 -5.36 -9.35
N ILE A 110 -38.70 -6.05 -8.43
CA ILE A 110 -39.36 -6.73 -7.31
C ILE A 110 -39.98 -5.69 -6.35
N PRO A 111 -41.29 -5.76 -6.06
CA PRO A 111 -41.98 -4.74 -5.27
C PRO A 111 -41.65 -4.81 -3.77
N GLY A 112 -41.99 -3.73 -3.05
CA GLY A 112 -41.83 -3.64 -1.59
C GLY A 112 -40.46 -3.17 -1.11
N TRP A 113 -39.49 -3.04 -2.00
CA TRP A 113 -38.14 -2.57 -1.66
C TRP A 113 -38.08 -1.06 -1.49
N ASP A 114 -37.52 -0.60 -0.36
CA ASP A 114 -37.28 0.82 -0.15
C ASP A 114 -36.24 1.34 -1.16
N PRO A 115 -36.53 2.43 -1.91
CA PRO A 115 -35.58 3.05 -2.83
C PRO A 115 -34.24 3.41 -2.21
N CYS A 116 -34.17 3.60 -0.88
CA CYS A 116 -32.94 3.95 -0.18
C CYS A 116 -31.93 2.77 -0.18
N LEU A 117 -32.42 1.52 -0.13
CA LEU A 117 -31.59 0.31 -0.18
C LEU A 117 -30.98 0.14 -1.57
N LEU A 118 -31.67 0.60 -2.60
CA LEU A 118 -31.23 0.56 -4.00
C LEU A 118 -30.39 1.76 -4.42
N TYR A 119 -29.94 2.59 -3.47
CA TYR A 119 -29.18 3.84 -3.71
C TYR A 119 -29.93 4.89 -4.56
N ALA A 120 -31.24 4.78 -4.73
CA ALA A 120 -32.05 5.78 -5.41
C ALA A 120 -32.34 7.01 -4.52
N ARG A 121 -32.26 6.85 -3.19
CA ARG A 121 -32.33 7.94 -2.20
C ARG A 121 -31.38 7.70 -1.02
N ALA A 122 -31.07 8.73 -0.25
CA ALA A 122 -30.36 8.59 1.02
C ALA A 122 -31.22 7.82 2.03
N CYS A 123 -30.59 6.93 2.81
CA CYS A 123 -31.26 6.30 3.96
C CYS A 123 -31.07 7.19 5.20
N ALA A 124 -31.96 7.08 6.18
CA ALA A 124 -31.74 7.70 7.50
C ALA A 124 -30.51 7.05 8.19
N SER A 125 -29.73 7.86 8.92
CA SER A 125 -28.37 7.54 9.38
C SER A 125 -28.26 6.38 10.38
N ASP A 126 -29.35 6.03 11.08
CA ASP A 126 -29.41 4.95 12.07
C ASP A 126 -30.53 3.93 11.79
N ALA A 127 -30.97 3.84 10.53
CA ALA A 127 -32.20 3.12 10.25
C ALA A 127 -32.02 1.59 10.25
N VAL A 128 -32.95 0.95 10.95
CA VAL A 128 -33.26 -0.48 10.89
C VAL A 128 -34.44 -0.62 9.92
N VAL A 129 -34.41 -1.62 9.05
CA VAL A 129 -35.57 -2.00 8.24
C VAL A 129 -36.50 -2.82 9.14
N ASN A 130 -37.69 -2.29 9.43
CA ASN A 130 -38.72 -2.95 10.24
C ASN A 130 -38.98 -4.37 9.74
N ALA A 131 -39.09 -5.33 10.66
CA ALA A 131 -39.47 -6.71 10.39
C ALA A 131 -40.68 -6.86 9.45
N ALA A 132 -41.72 -6.03 9.57
CA ALA A 132 -42.89 -6.10 8.68
C ALA A 132 -42.58 -5.73 7.23
N SER A 133 -41.84 -4.64 7.01
CA SER A 133 -41.40 -4.24 5.67
C SER A 133 -40.44 -5.27 5.09
N LEU A 134 -39.52 -5.78 5.93
CA LEU A 134 -38.54 -6.77 5.53
C LEU A 134 -39.18 -8.11 5.15
N PHE A 135 -40.18 -8.55 5.91
CA PHE A 135 -40.94 -9.77 5.62
C PHE A 135 -41.56 -9.71 4.23
N ILE A 136 -42.23 -8.60 3.89
CA ILE A 136 -42.82 -8.37 2.57
C ILE A 136 -41.73 -8.34 1.48
N MET A 137 -40.62 -7.63 1.73
CA MET A 137 -39.51 -7.54 0.78
C MET A 137 -38.92 -8.91 0.44
N LEU A 138 -38.67 -9.74 1.45
CA LEU A 138 -38.08 -11.07 1.26
C LEU A 138 -39.09 -12.04 0.65
N ASP A 139 -40.36 -12.00 1.06
CA ASP A 139 -41.41 -12.84 0.47
C ASP A 139 -41.58 -12.55 -1.03
N ASN A 140 -41.59 -11.28 -1.42
CA ASN A 140 -41.67 -10.88 -2.82
C ASN A 140 -40.46 -11.36 -3.64
N VAL A 141 -39.26 -11.36 -3.05
CA VAL A 141 -38.05 -11.89 -3.71
C VAL A 141 -38.20 -13.39 -3.94
N ILE A 142 -38.61 -14.13 -2.91
CA ILE A 142 -38.78 -15.59 -2.99
C ILE A 142 -39.88 -15.94 -3.99
N ALA A 143 -41.03 -15.26 -3.93
CA ALA A 143 -42.14 -15.45 -4.85
C ALA A 143 -41.74 -15.16 -6.31
N THR A 144 -41.03 -14.06 -6.56
CA THR A 144 -40.57 -13.70 -7.91
C THR A 144 -39.60 -14.75 -8.45
N ILE A 145 -38.61 -15.16 -7.64
CA ILE A 145 -37.61 -16.14 -8.07
C ILE A 145 -38.21 -17.52 -8.27
N ALA A 146 -39.16 -17.93 -7.43
CA ALA A 146 -39.88 -19.19 -7.60
C ALA A 146 -40.78 -19.20 -8.85
N ALA A 147 -41.26 -18.02 -9.28
CA ALA A 147 -42.05 -17.86 -10.49
C ALA A 147 -41.21 -17.75 -11.78
N LEU A 148 -39.91 -17.46 -11.66
CA LEU A 148 -39.00 -17.62 -12.78
C LEU A 148 -38.85 -19.13 -13.01
N ASP A 149 -39.25 -19.59 -14.21
CA ASP A 149 -39.09 -20.98 -14.65
C ASP A 149 -37.69 -21.53 -14.33
N ASP A 150 -37.52 -22.86 -14.43
CA ASP A 150 -36.28 -23.61 -14.17
C ASP A 150 -35.01 -22.97 -14.78
N ASP A 151 -35.13 -22.06 -15.76
CA ASP A 151 -34.04 -21.21 -16.26
C ASP A 151 -33.26 -20.41 -15.23
N GLY A 152 -33.86 -20.12 -14.07
CA GLY A 152 -33.23 -19.35 -13.02
C GLY A 152 -32.86 -17.93 -13.45
N ALA A 153 -32.50 -17.11 -12.47
CA ALA A 153 -32.03 -15.75 -12.73
C ALA A 153 -30.51 -15.71 -12.74
N SER A 154 -29.88 -15.75 -13.93
CA SER A 154 -28.44 -15.52 -14.05
C SER A 154 -28.17 -14.11 -14.57
N LEU A 155 -27.56 -13.27 -13.73
CA LEU A 155 -27.19 -11.89 -14.05
C LEU A 155 -25.68 -11.70 -14.01
N ARG A 156 -25.19 -10.83 -14.87
CA ARG A 156 -23.86 -10.21 -14.78
C ARG A 156 -24.07 -8.77 -14.35
N LEU A 157 -23.38 -8.34 -13.30
CA LEU A 157 -23.49 -6.98 -12.79
C LEU A 157 -22.13 -6.30 -12.67
N GLN A 158 -22.16 -4.98 -12.79
CA GLN A 158 -21.09 -4.08 -12.41
C GLN A 158 -21.58 -3.21 -11.27
N TYR A 159 -20.73 -3.06 -10.26
CA TYR A 159 -21.06 -2.27 -9.08
C TYR A 159 -19.86 -1.45 -8.62
N MET A 160 -20.12 -0.39 -7.85
CA MET A 160 -19.08 0.41 -7.21
C MET A 160 -18.55 -0.32 -5.97
N TYR A 161 -17.27 -0.17 -5.66
CA TYR A 161 -16.71 -0.61 -4.37
C TYR A 161 -15.78 0.46 -3.84
N ASN A 162 -16.40 1.52 -3.33
CA ASN A 162 -15.68 2.63 -2.72
C ASN A 162 -15.79 2.51 -1.22
N ASP A 163 -14.67 2.45 -0.53
CA ASP A 163 -14.64 2.41 0.93
C ASP A 163 -13.31 2.87 1.52
N VAL A 164 -12.44 3.44 0.69
CA VAL A 164 -11.14 3.95 1.06
C VAL A 164 -11.11 5.46 0.87
N ILE A 165 -10.38 6.20 1.71
CA ILE A 165 -10.26 7.67 1.63
C ILE A 165 -9.89 8.13 0.22
N ARG A 166 -8.93 7.46 -0.44
CA ARG A 166 -8.54 7.83 -1.82
C ARG A 166 -9.70 7.82 -2.81
N ASP A 167 -10.62 6.86 -2.69
CA ASP A 167 -11.74 6.73 -3.64
C ASP A 167 -12.64 7.98 -3.60
N THR A 168 -12.69 8.67 -2.46
CA THR A 168 -13.42 9.95 -2.29
C THR A 168 -12.71 11.14 -2.96
N MET A 169 -11.40 11.05 -3.12
CA MET A 169 -10.58 12.09 -3.75
C MET A 169 -10.50 11.92 -5.28
N SER A 170 -11.06 10.84 -5.82
CA SER A 170 -11.19 10.66 -7.26
C SER A 170 -12.16 11.69 -7.84
N VAL A 171 -11.61 12.77 -8.40
CA VAL A 171 -12.37 13.91 -8.95
C VAL A 171 -13.33 13.49 -10.08
N THR A 172 -13.07 12.37 -10.76
CA THR A 172 -13.93 11.87 -11.84
C THR A 172 -14.44 10.46 -11.58
N ASN A 173 -15.68 10.19 -12.03
CA ASN A 173 -16.31 8.86 -11.99
C ASN A 173 -15.59 7.82 -12.87
N ALA A 174 -14.61 8.25 -13.68
CA ALA A 174 -13.82 7.38 -14.55
C ALA A 174 -12.76 6.57 -13.78
N PHE A 175 -12.24 7.10 -12.67
CA PHE A 175 -11.26 6.41 -11.83
C PHE A 175 -11.87 5.76 -10.58
N MET A 176 -13.19 5.86 -10.41
CA MET A 176 -13.87 5.16 -9.33
C MET A 176 -13.79 3.65 -9.50
N ASN A 177 -13.56 2.96 -8.39
CA ASN A 177 -13.37 1.52 -8.41
C ASN A 177 -14.69 0.81 -8.72
N ARG A 178 -14.69 0.04 -9.81
CA ARG A 178 -15.81 -0.81 -10.21
C ARG A 178 -15.37 -2.26 -10.24
N GLU A 179 -16.28 -3.14 -9.90
CA GLU A 179 -16.04 -4.59 -9.92
C GLU A 179 -17.19 -5.30 -10.62
N LEU A 180 -16.88 -6.46 -11.19
CA LEU A 180 -17.85 -7.31 -11.85
C LEU A 180 -18.13 -8.56 -11.03
N ARG A 181 -19.42 -8.89 -10.92
CA ARG A 181 -19.90 -10.10 -10.24
C ARG A 181 -20.92 -10.83 -11.08
N THR A 182 -20.98 -12.14 -10.90
CA THR A 182 -22.03 -12.98 -11.49
C THR A 182 -22.95 -13.44 -10.38
N VAL A 183 -24.25 -13.22 -10.59
CA VAL A 183 -25.30 -13.61 -9.64
C VAL A 183 -26.18 -14.68 -10.26
N ARG A 184 -26.55 -15.67 -9.46
CA ARG A 184 -27.49 -16.72 -9.83
C ARG A 184 -28.47 -16.97 -8.71
N ALA A 185 -29.74 -17.06 -9.06
CA ALA A 185 -30.77 -17.50 -8.15
C ALA A 185 -31.21 -18.93 -8.49
N TYR A 186 -31.34 -19.75 -7.46
CA TYR A 186 -31.84 -21.12 -7.52
C TYR A 186 -33.02 -21.24 -6.57
N HIS A 187 -34.08 -21.90 -7.03
CA HIS A 187 -35.24 -22.22 -6.20
C HIS A 187 -35.25 -23.71 -5.89
N LEU A 188 -35.45 -24.06 -4.62
CA LEU A 188 -35.50 -25.41 -4.11
C LEU A 188 -36.86 -25.62 -3.46
N ALA A 189 -37.69 -26.47 -4.07
CA ALA A 189 -38.99 -26.86 -3.53
C ALA A 189 -38.90 -27.95 -2.45
N SER A 190 -37.73 -28.61 -2.31
CA SER A 190 -37.51 -29.67 -1.34
C SER A 190 -36.03 -29.77 -0.94
N PRO A 191 -35.73 -30.30 0.28
CA PRO A 191 -34.37 -30.55 0.73
C PRO A 191 -33.78 -31.70 -0.09
N SER A 192 -33.09 -31.34 -1.16
CA SER A 192 -32.46 -32.25 -2.12
C SER A 192 -30.99 -31.88 -2.25
N ASP A 193 -30.15 -32.82 -2.66
CA ASP A 193 -28.72 -32.58 -2.90
C ASP A 193 -28.56 -31.45 -3.92
N LEU A 194 -27.98 -30.34 -3.45
CA LEU A 194 -27.80 -29.12 -4.21
C LEU A 194 -26.72 -29.29 -5.29
N CYS A 195 -25.76 -30.18 -5.03
CA CYS A 195 -24.61 -30.44 -5.88
C CYS A 195 -24.69 -31.78 -6.64
N ASP A 196 -25.89 -32.40 -6.70
CA ASP A 196 -26.13 -33.62 -7.48
C ASP A 196 -25.63 -33.46 -8.94
N PRO A 197 -24.68 -34.31 -9.41
CA PRO A 197 -24.14 -34.22 -10.76
C PRO A 197 -25.17 -34.51 -11.85
N HIS A 198 -26.26 -35.22 -11.54
CA HIS A 198 -27.34 -35.52 -12.48
C HIS A 198 -28.35 -34.39 -12.61
N ARG A 199 -28.32 -33.42 -11.70
CA ARG A 199 -29.16 -32.23 -11.78
C ARG A 199 -28.71 -31.39 -12.97
N ARG A 200 -29.60 -31.24 -13.96
CA ARG A 200 -29.36 -30.39 -15.14
C ARG A 200 -28.86 -28.98 -14.76
N ARG A 201 -29.30 -28.49 -13.60
CA ARG A 201 -28.96 -27.16 -13.07
C ARG A 201 -28.56 -27.28 -11.62
N LYS A 202 -27.24 -27.32 -11.39
CA LYS A 202 -26.64 -27.19 -10.06
C LYS A 202 -26.01 -25.81 -9.91
N PRO A 203 -25.88 -25.29 -8.68
CA PRO A 203 -25.12 -24.07 -8.41
C PRO A 203 -23.69 -24.15 -8.91
N SER A 204 -23.18 -23.03 -9.42
CA SER A 204 -21.85 -23.01 -10.03
C SER A 204 -20.75 -23.15 -8.98
N PHE A 205 -21.06 -22.85 -7.72
CA PHE A 205 -20.13 -23.04 -6.63
C PHE A 205 -19.84 -24.51 -6.35
N CYS A 206 -20.72 -25.45 -6.72
CA CYS A 206 -20.49 -26.89 -6.51
C CYS A 206 -19.22 -27.40 -7.21
N ASP A 207 -18.78 -26.74 -8.29
CA ASP A 207 -17.56 -27.07 -9.04
C ASP A 207 -16.35 -26.20 -8.64
N LYS A 208 -16.47 -25.37 -7.59
CA LYS A 208 -15.41 -24.45 -7.15
C LYS A 208 -14.69 -24.98 -5.92
N ALA A 209 -13.45 -24.54 -5.74
CA ALA A 209 -12.61 -24.94 -4.60
C ALA A 209 -13.24 -24.59 -3.23
N TRP A 210 -14.10 -23.59 -3.19
CA TRP A 210 -14.82 -23.17 -2.00
C TRP A 210 -16.16 -23.90 -1.78
N ALA A 211 -16.53 -24.93 -2.56
CA ALA A 211 -17.70 -25.76 -2.23
C ALA A 211 -17.51 -26.57 -0.93
N ASN A 212 -16.26 -27.01 -0.71
CA ASN A 212 -15.83 -27.87 0.38
C ASN A 212 -14.74 -27.17 1.20
N PHE A 213 -15.16 -26.60 2.31
CA PHE A 213 -14.35 -25.79 3.21
C PHE A 213 -13.42 -26.58 4.10
N SER A 214 -13.61 -27.90 4.19
CA SER A 214 -12.59 -28.75 4.83
C SER A 214 -11.20 -28.58 4.19
N SER A 215 -11.15 -28.22 2.90
CA SER A 215 -9.92 -27.89 2.17
C SER A 215 -9.42 -26.44 2.34
N LEU A 216 -10.26 -25.51 2.82
CA LEU A 216 -9.88 -24.09 3.04
C LEU A 216 -9.27 -23.85 4.44
N ALA A 217 -8.99 -24.92 5.20
CA ALA A 217 -8.51 -24.98 6.58
C ALA A 217 -9.60 -24.81 7.68
N PRO A 218 -9.35 -25.23 8.94
CA PRO A 218 -10.38 -25.56 9.93
C PRO A 218 -10.91 -24.36 10.75
N ARG A 219 -10.81 -23.12 10.24
CA ARG A 219 -11.31 -21.93 10.96
C ARG A 219 -12.83 -21.74 10.86
N THR A 220 -13.53 -22.75 10.39
CA THR A 220 -14.88 -22.65 9.87
C THR A 220 -15.76 -23.60 10.66
N SER A 221 -16.93 -23.13 11.08
CA SER A 221 -17.96 -23.94 11.77
C SER A 221 -18.50 -25.06 10.87
N ILE A 222 -18.43 -24.87 9.55
CA ILE A 222 -18.99 -25.75 8.53
C ILE A 222 -17.91 -26.35 7.63
N GLN A 223 -18.13 -27.61 7.22
CA GLN A 223 -17.25 -28.33 6.30
C GLN A 223 -17.65 -28.13 4.83
N SER A 224 -18.94 -28.01 4.53
CA SER A 224 -19.46 -27.82 3.18
C SER A 224 -20.67 -26.92 3.23
N VAL A 225 -20.69 -25.88 2.39
CA VAL A 225 -21.83 -24.97 2.35
C VAL A 225 -23.07 -25.63 1.75
N ALA A 226 -22.92 -26.48 0.74
CA ALA A 226 -24.06 -27.25 0.19
C ALA A 226 -24.75 -28.07 1.29
N LYS A 227 -23.98 -28.87 2.05
CA LYS A 227 -24.51 -29.66 3.16
C LYS A 227 -25.09 -28.80 4.29
N ALA A 228 -24.49 -27.63 4.56
CA ALA A 228 -25.02 -26.71 5.57
C ALA A 228 -26.39 -26.14 5.15
N ILE A 229 -26.53 -25.75 3.88
CA ILE A 229 -27.79 -25.26 3.30
C ILE A 229 -28.86 -26.36 3.34
N GLU A 230 -28.50 -27.57 2.88
CA GLU A 230 -29.37 -28.75 2.88
C GLU A 230 -29.83 -29.12 4.29
N ALA A 231 -28.91 -29.16 5.26
CA ALA A 231 -29.21 -29.50 6.64
C ALA A 231 -30.16 -28.47 7.28
N ARG A 232 -29.98 -27.18 6.99
CA ARG A 232 -30.92 -26.12 7.47
C ARG A 232 -32.30 -26.30 6.87
N PHE A 233 -32.38 -26.57 5.56
CA PHE A 233 -33.66 -26.80 4.90
C PHE A 233 -34.35 -28.04 5.50
N ALA A 234 -33.64 -29.16 5.57
CA ALA A 234 -34.16 -30.41 6.13
C ALA A 234 -34.61 -30.25 7.59
N ALA A 235 -33.82 -29.56 8.42
CA ALA A 235 -34.15 -29.30 9.82
C ALA A 235 -35.44 -28.49 9.94
N LYS A 236 -35.68 -27.51 9.08
CA LYS A 236 -36.94 -26.77 9.11
C LYS A 236 -38.11 -27.61 8.63
N VAL A 237 -37.95 -28.36 7.53
CA VAL A 237 -38.99 -29.27 6.99
C VAL A 237 -39.42 -30.30 8.04
N ALA A 238 -38.49 -30.82 8.84
CA ALA A 238 -38.79 -31.77 9.92
C ALA A 238 -39.69 -31.19 11.03
N THR A 239 -39.82 -29.87 11.13
CA THR A 239 -40.68 -29.19 12.12
C THR A 239 -42.06 -28.80 11.57
N LEU A 240 -42.32 -29.03 10.29
CA LEU A 240 -43.53 -28.58 9.62
C LEU A 240 -44.67 -29.59 9.77
N ASP A 241 -45.89 -29.08 9.80
CA ASP A 241 -47.07 -29.90 9.54
C ASP A 241 -47.19 -30.15 8.03
N ASN A 242 -46.75 -31.32 7.56
CA ASN A 242 -46.76 -31.69 6.14
C ASN A 242 -48.15 -31.63 5.47
N ALA A 243 -49.24 -31.61 6.24
CA ALA A 243 -50.59 -31.51 5.68
C ALA A 243 -50.98 -30.06 5.33
N GLN A 244 -50.44 -29.07 6.05
CA GLN A 244 -50.86 -27.67 5.92
C GLN A 244 -49.72 -26.74 5.55
N GLN A 245 -48.47 -27.13 5.76
CA GLN A 245 -47.31 -26.28 5.59
C GLN A 245 -46.40 -26.81 4.50
N ILE A 246 -45.94 -25.89 3.65
CA ILE A 246 -44.92 -26.15 2.64
C ILE A 246 -43.74 -25.23 2.87
N ALA A 247 -42.53 -25.72 2.65
CA ALA A 247 -41.34 -24.89 2.69
C ALA A 247 -40.63 -24.90 1.33
N ASP A 248 -40.14 -23.73 0.97
CA ASP A 248 -39.28 -23.52 -0.17
C ASP A 248 -38.05 -22.72 0.25
N MET A 249 -36.98 -22.87 -0.52
CA MET A 249 -35.73 -22.16 -0.27
C MET A 249 -35.22 -21.53 -1.57
N VAL A 250 -34.79 -20.28 -1.48
CA VAL A 250 -34.05 -19.61 -2.55
C VAL A 250 -32.58 -19.51 -2.14
N VAL A 251 -31.71 -19.94 -3.04
CA VAL A 251 -30.25 -19.82 -2.90
C VAL A 251 -29.74 -18.84 -3.94
N LEU A 252 -29.16 -17.74 -3.47
CA LEU A 252 -28.53 -16.73 -4.30
C LEU A 252 -27.01 -16.91 -4.24
N GLU A 253 -26.42 -17.35 -5.33
CA GLU A 253 -24.97 -17.37 -5.52
C GLU A 253 -24.51 -16.05 -6.12
N CYS A 254 -23.53 -15.41 -5.51
CA CYS A 254 -22.90 -14.22 -6.03
C CYS A 254 -21.37 -14.35 -5.89
N ALA A 255 -20.67 -14.33 -7.01
CA ALA A 255 -19.22 -14.49 -7.03
C ALA A 255 -18.56 -13.44 -7.92
N ALA A 256 -17.47 -12.86 -7.41
CA ALA A 256 -16.56 -12.04 -8.18
C ALA A 256 -15.72 -12.90 -9.14
N ASP A 257 -15.16 -12.25 -10.16
CA ASP A 257 -14.08 -12.86 -10.93
C ASP A 257 -12.76 -12.75 -10.16
N PHE A 258 -11.75 -13.55 -10.54
CA PHE A 258 -10.36 -13.29 -10.14
C PHE A 258 -9.85 -12.01 -10.81
N ARG A 259 -10.03 -10.89 -10.12
CA ARG A 259 -9.71 -9.56 -10.65
C ARG A 259 -8.22 -9.27 -10.46
N PRO A 260 -7.41 -9.04 -11.52
CA PRO A 260 -6.02 -8.65 -11.38
C PRO A 260 -5.89 -7.28 -10.73
N TRP A 261 -5.11 -7.24 -9.67
CA TRP A 261 -4.65 -6.01 -9.02
C TRP A 261 -3.29 -5.67 -9.62
N VAL A 262 -3.31 -4.79 -10.61
CA VAL A 262 -2.18 -4.50 -11.49
C VAL A 262 -1.32 -3.40 -10.90
N GLY A 263 0.00 -3.52 -11.02
CA GLY A 263 0.96 -2.53 -10.55
C GLY A 263 2.14 -3.11 -9.80
N GLY A 264 2.22 -4.43 -9.67
CA GLY A 264 3.43 -5.16 -9.32
C GLY A 264 3.75 -6.22 -10.37
N VAL A 265 4.93 -6.83 -10.26
CA VAL A 265 5.32 -7.97 -11.12
C VAL A 265 4.64 -9.27 -10.66
N ALA A 266 4.51 -9.47 -9.35
CA ALA A 266 3.80 -10.63 -8.81
C ALA A 266 2.30 -10.52 -9.09
N HIS A 267 1.74 -11.61 -9.60
CA HIS A 267 0.32 -11.76 -9.85
C HIS A 267 -0.43 -11.74 -8.52
N THR A 268 -1.43 -10.87 -8.42
CA THR A 268 -2.33 -10.78 -7.26
C THR A 268 -3.75 -10.64 -7.76
N GLN A 269 -4.57 -11.66 -7.55
CA GLN A 269 -5.97 -11.69 -7.99
C GLN A 269 -6.86 -12.15 -6.84
N PRO A 270 -7.46 -11.25 -6.05
CA PRO A 270 -8.48 -11.64 -5.10
C PRO A 270 -9.81 -11.97 -5.79
N GLN A 271 -10.58 -12.83 -5.15
CA GLN A 271 -11.93 -13.22 -5.51
C GLN A 271 -12.78 -13.31 -4.24
N ASP A 272 -13.79 -12.46 -4.15
CA ASP A 272 -14.79 -12.52 -3.09
C ASP A 272 -16.01 -13.31 -3.57
N PHE A 273 -16.61 -14.09 -2.68
CA PHE A 273 -17.81 -14.87 -2.96
C PHE A 273 -18.77 -14.81 -1.78
N ASP A 274 -20.06 -14.86 -2.09
CA ASP A 274 -21.15 -14.83 -1.13
C ASP A 274 -22.32 -15.69 -1.61
N LEU A 275 -23.00 -16.30 -0.63
CA LEU A 275 -24.22 -17.04 -0.80
C LEU A 275 -25.26 -16.50 0.18
N VAL A 276 -26.44 -16.19 -0.32
CA VAL A 276 -27.58 -15.78 0.50
C VAL A 276 -28.68 -16.82 0.35
N THR A 277 -29.20 -17.32 1.46
CA THR A 277 -30.30 -18.26 1.46
C THR A 277 -31.51 -17.66 2.14
N PHE A 278 -32.65 -17.72 1.46
CA PHE A 278 -33.94 -17.40 2.04
C PHE A 278 -34.76 -18.68 2.17
N LEU A 279 -35.06 -19.09 3.39
CA LEU A 279 -35.98 -20.19 3.64
C LEU A 279 -37.34 -19.60 3.97
N ARG A 280 -38.38 -20.01 3.25
CA ARG A 280 -39.75 -19.59 3.50
C ARG A 280 -40.63 -20.79 3.85
N VAL A 281 -41.56 -20.59 4.78
CA VAL A 281 -42.65 -21.52 5.07
C VAL A 281 -43.98 -20.83 4.78
N ARG A 282 -44.86 -21.53 4.07
CA ARG A 282 -46.23 -21.10 3.78
C ARG A 282 -47.22 -22.04 4.44
N ASN A 283 -48.27 -21.48 5.02
CA ASN A 283 -49.45 -22.23 5.46
C ASN A 283 -50.49 -22.20 4.33
N CYS A 284 -50.78 -23.37 3.77
CA CYS A 284 -51.66 -23.60 2.64
C CYS A 284 -52.96 -24.33 3.02
N SER A 285 -53.41 -24.17 4.27
CA SER A 285 -54.68 -24.77 4.75
C SER A 285 -55.91 -24.33 3.94
N THR A 286 -55.99 -23.05 3.52
CA THR A 286 -57.07 -22.51 2.68
C THR A 286 -56.52 -21.64 1.56
N THR A 287 -55.77 -20.60 1.92
CA THR A 287 -54.98 -19.76 1.02
C THR A 287 -53.52 -19.80 1.46
N CYS A 288 -52.60 -20.11 0.55
CA CYS A 288 -51.17 -20.16 0.84
C CYS A 288 -50.64 -18.79 1.27
N GLU A 289 -50.42 -18.60 2.57
CA GLU A 289 -49.81 -17.39 3.13
C GLU A 289 -48.45 -17.71 3.74
N THR A 290 -47.48 -16.83 3.56
CA THR A 290 -46.18 -16.93 4.19
C THR A 290 -46.28 -16.70 5.70
N VAL A 291 -45.77 -17.64 6.48
CA VAL A 291 -45.79 -17.62 7.95
C VAL A 291 -44.40 -17.54 8.57
N TYR A 292 -43.34 -17.83 7.81
CA TYR A 292 -41.96 -17.79 8.29
C TYR A 292 -40.98 -17.48 7.16
N ILE A 293 -39.97 -16.66 7.45
CA ILE A 293 -38.82 -16.40 6.56
C ILE A 293 -37.53 -16.40 7.39
N ASP A 294 -36.47 -17.04 6.89
CA ASP A 294 -35.10 -17.01 7.44
C ASP A 294 -34.14 -16.44 6.38
N ASP A 295 -33.38 -15.38 6.72
CA ASP A 295 -32.24 -14.87 5.94
C ASP A 295 -30.94 -15.32 6.59
N PHE A 296 -30.22 -16.18 5.88
CA PHE A 296 -28.94 -16.72 6.30
C PHE A 296 -27.89 -16.57 5.20
N ARG A 297 -26.64 -16.30 5.59
CA ARG A 297 -25.58 -15.91 4.65
C ARG A 297 -24.31 -16.68 4.88
N TYR A 298 -23.58 -16.86 3.78
CA TYR A 298 -22.23 -17.39 3.75
C TYR A 298 -21.36 -16.47 2.91
N GLU A 299 -20.17 -16.14 3.39
CA GLU A 299 -19.23 -15.32 2.62
C GLU A 299 -17.78 -15.70 2.88
N GLY A 300 -16.93 -15.44 1.89
CA GLY A 300 -15.51 -15.68 2.00
C GLY A 300 -14.71 -15.03 0.88
N SER A 301 -13.40 -15.21 0.95
CA SER A 301 -12.47 -14.64 0.00
C SER A 301 -11.32 -15.60 -0.29
N LEU A 302 -11.13 -15.87 -1.58
CA LEU A 302 -9.96 -16.52 -2.12
C LEU A 302 -9.05 -15.48 -2.77
N PHE A 303 -7.79 -15.85 -2.97
CA PHE A 303 -6.89 -15.07 -3.79
C PHE A 303 -5.90 -15.98 -4.50
N ARG A 304 -5.58 -15.62 -5.73
CA ARG A 304 -4.60 -16.29 -6.58
C ARG A 304 -3.34 -15.42 -6.63
N THR A 305 -2.19 -15.99 -6.27
CA THR A 305 -0.92 -15.28 -6.31
C THR A 305 0.28 -16.19 -6.56
N ASP A 306 1.30 -15.64 -7.21
CA ASP A 306 2.62 -16.27 -7.42
C ASP A 306 3.72 -15.61 -6.57
N VAL A 307 3.38 -14.73 -5.63
CA VAL A 307 4.34 -13.91 -4.85
C VAL A 307 5.41 -14.75 -4.14
N VAL A 308 5.06 -15.98 -3.75
CA VAL A 308 5.96 -16.91 -3.07
C VAL A 308 7.11 -17.36 -4.00
N TYR A 309 6.85 -17.52 -5.31
CA TYR A 309 7.89 -17.86 -6.28
C TYR A 309 8.92 -16.74 -6.45
N TRP A 310 8.50 -15.49 -6.26
CA TRP A 310 9.38 -14.33 -6.31
C TRP A 310 10.23 -14.14 -5.04
N TYR A 311 9.96 -14.88 -3.97
CA TYR A 311 10.61 -14.70 -2.66
C TYR A 311 12.14 -14.71 -2.74
N ARG A 312 12.74 -15.65 -3.47
CA ARG A 312 14.21 -15.78 -3.55
C ARG A 312 14.85 -14.53 -4.14
N LEU A 313 14.27 -14.01 -5.23
CA LEU A 313 14.76 -12.81 -5.90
C LEU A 313 14.57 -11.58 -5.00
N VAL A 314 13.36 -11.40 -4.46
CA VAL A 314 13.03 -10.26 -3.58
C VAL A 314 13.90 -10.25 -2.32
N ARG A 315 14.11 -11.42 -1.71
CA ARG A 315 15.03 -11.62 -0.58
C ARG A 315 16.45 -11.21 -0.95
N LEU A 316 16.97 -11.66 -2.09
CA LEU A 316 18.32 -11.32 -2.54
C LEU A 316 18.47 -9.81 -2.71
N LEU A 317 17.54 -9.16 -3.40
CA LEU A 317 17.56 -7.71 -3.64
C LEU A 317 17.56 -6.91 -2.34
N ARG A 318 16.70 -7.27 -1.39
CA ARG A 318 16.62 -6.60 -0.07
C ARG A 318 17.89 -6.83 0.76
N LEU A 319 18.41 -8.05 0.78
CA LEU A 319 19.66 -8.36 1.48
C LEU A 319 20.84 -7.59 0.88
N LEU A 320 20.98 -7.55 -0.44
CA LEU A 320 22.02 -6.78 -1.11
C LEU A 320 21.93 -5.29 -0.78
N GLY A 321 20.73 -4.71 -0.88
CA GLY A 321 20.50 -3.30 -0.52
C GLY A 321 20.82 -2.99 0.94
N GLN A 322 20.35 -3.83 1.87
CA GLN A 322 20.59 -3.64 3.30
C GLN A 322 22.06 -3.82 3.66
N MET A 323 22.70 -4.89 3.19
CA MET A 323 24.11 -5.17 3.48
C MET A 323 25.01 -4.06 2.94
N TYR A 324 24.73 -3.57 1.71
CA TYR A 324 25.45 -2.45 1.14
C TYR A 324 25.37 -1.21 2.03
N ASN A 325 24.19 -0.82 2.48
CA ASN A 325 24.00 0.35 3.32
C ASN A 325 24.60 0.17 4.74
N ILE A 326 24.57 -1.04 5.30
CA ILE A 326 25.25 -1.36 6.57
C ILE A 326 26.76 -1.13 6.39
N VAL A 327 27.36 -1.72 5.36
CA VAL A 327 28.79 -1.56 5.06
C VAL A 327 29.13 -0.09 4.84
N ARG A 328 28.33 0.63 4.06
CA ARG A 328 28.49 2.08 3.83
C ARG A 328 28.49 2.86 5.13
N THR A 329 27.54 2.59 6.03
CA THR A 329 27.43 3.29 7.32
C THR A 329 28.64 2.99 8.23
N LEU A 330 29.11 1.75 8.24
CA LEU A 330 30.30 1.35 8.99
C LEU A 330 31.57 1.99 8.42
N MET A 331 31.74 2.00 7.10
CA MET A 331 32.88 2.63 6.42
C MET A 331 32.90 4.13 6.66
N LEU A 332 31.74 4.78 6.67
CA LEU A 332 31.63 6.20 7.02
C LEU A 332 32.05 6.45 8.48
N PHE A 333 31.60 5.61 9.41
CA PHE A 333 32.01 5.74 10.82
C PHE A 333 33.52 5.54 10.99
N VAL A 334 34.11 4.55 10.30
CA VAL A 334 35.57 4.35 10.25
C VAL A 334 36.27 5.57 9.64
N GLY A 335 35.74 6.14 8.57
CA GLY A 335 36.25 7.38 7.97
C GLY A 335 36.25 8.55 8.94
N CYS A 336 35.16 8.73 9.70
CA CYS A 336 35.08 9.71 10.78
C CYS A 336 36.09 9.44 11.91
N TYR A 337 36.34 8.17 12.26
CA TYR A 337 37.32 7.78 13.27
C TYR A 337 38.75 8.07 12.86
N VAL A 338 39.11 7.79 11.60
CA VAL A 338 40.42 8.13 11.05
C VAL A 338 40.59 9.65 10.96
N ALA A 339 39.58 10.36 10.47
CA ALA A 339 39.60 11.83 10.36
C ALA A 339 39.67 12.54 11.71
N SER A 340 39.16 11.94 12.79
CA SER A 340 39.24 12.49 14.14
C SER A 340 40.57 12.24 14.85
N GLY A 341 41.54 11.60 14.18
CA GLY A 341 42.79 11.17 14.78
C GLY A 341 42.58 10.03 15.78
N HIS A 342 41.72 9.07 15.45
CA HIS A 342 41.41 7.89 16.26
C HIS A 342 40.73 8.21 17.61
N LYS A 343 39.96 9.30 17.68
CA LYS A 343 39.22 9.71 18.88
C LYS A 343 37.75 9.35 18.75
N LEU A 344 37.28 8.39 19.54
CA LEU A 344 35.91 7.85 19.46
C LEU A 344 34.82 8.92 19.66
N VAL A 345 34.93 9.74 20.71
CA VAL A 345 33.93 10.79 21.01
C VAL A 345 33.84 11.81 19.88
N ALA A 346 34.99 12.20 19.31
CA ALA A 346 35.03 13.11 18.18
C ALA A 346 34.44 12.43 16.92
N ALA A 347 34.75 11.16 16.66
CA ALA A 347 34.21 10.39 15.55
C ALA A 347 32.68 10.28 15.60
N THR A 348 32.12 9.98 16.78
CA THR A 348 30.66 9.93 16.99
C THR A 348 30.00 11.28 16.76
N ARG A 349 30.63 12.38 17.20
CA ARG A 349 30.13 13.74 16.93
C ARG A 349 30.17 14.08 15.44
N LEU A 350 31.25 13.74 14.74
CA LEU A 350 31.36 13.91 13.28
C LEU A 350 30.25 13.11 12.57
N PHE A 351 30.09 11.83 12.93
CA PHE A 351 29.10 10.93 12.34
C PHE A 351 27.66 11.43 12.53
N LEU A 352 27.30 11.86 13.75
CA LEU A 352 25.96 12.39 14.04
C LEU A 352 25.71 13.78 13.43
N SER A 353 26.77 14.49 13.03
CA SER A 353 26.65 15.77 12.31
C SER A 353 26.21 15.56 10.86
N ILE A 354 26.44 14.37 10.31
CA ILE A 354 26.04 14.02 8.94
C ILE A 354 24.55 13.65 8.94
N PRO A 355 23.72 14.28 8.09
CA PRO A 355 22.32 13.95 8.03
C PRO A 355 22.08 12.50 7.58
N ALA A 356 21.37 11.71 8.39
CA ALA A 356 21.16 10.28 8.15
C ALA A 356 20.50 9.99 6.79
N GLN A 357 19.61 10.87 6.32
CA GLN A 357 18.95 10.71 5.02
C GLN A 357 19.92 10.74 3.82
N VAL A 358 21.04 11.47 3.92
CA VAL A 358 22.08 11.50 2.87
C VAL A 358 22.81 10.15 2.82
N ILE A 359 22.99 9.50 3.97
CA ILE A 359 23.65 8.19 4.07
C ILE A 359 22.71 7.08 3.60
N ILE A 360 21.44 7.12 4.00
CA ILE A 360 20.47 6.07 3.66
C ILE A 360 20.06 6.15 2.18
N TYR A 361 19.76 7.35 1.69
CA TYR A 361 19.25 7.55 0.32
C TYR A 361 20.29 8.08 -0.66
N GLY A 362 21.53 8.36 -0.25
CA GLY A 362 22.51 8.97 -1.16
C GLY A 362 22.90 8.08 -2.34
N SER A 363 23.09 6.78 -2.11
CA SER A 363 23.57 5.85 -3.14
C SER A 363 22.44 5.30 -4.00
N TRP A 364 22.70 5.12 -5.29
CA TRP A 364 21.74 4.60 -6.26
C TRP A 364 21.47 3.10 -6.09
N LEU A 365 22.49 2.29 -5.78
CA LEU A 365 22.32 0.84 -5.70
C LEU A 365 21.26 0.41 -4.68
N PRO A 366 21.35 0.77 -3.38
CA PRO A 366 20.35 0.36 -2.39
C PRO A 366 18.97 0.87 -2.77
N VAL A 367 18.86 2.12 -3.23
CA VAL A 367 17.61 2.74 -3.65
C VAL A 367 16.97 1.95 -4.80
N ALA A 368 17.75 1.60 -5.82
CA ALA A 368 17.27 0.86 -6.99
C ALA A 368 16.87 -0.58 -6.65
N VAL A 369 17.67 -1.32 -5.86
CA VAL A 369 17.34 -2.71 -5.52
C VAL A 369 16.13 -2.81 -4.58
N PHE A 370 15.97 -1.87 -3.64
CA PHE A 370 14.76 -1.82 -2.81
C PHE A 370 13.53 -1.41 -3.60
N ALA A 371 13.64 -0.42 -4.48
CA ALA A 371 12.55 -0.02 -5.37
C ALA A 371 12.14 -1.15 -6.31
N PHE A 372 13.11 -1.90 -6.85
CA PHE A 372 12.84 -3.06 -7.70
C PHE A 372 12.20 -4.22 -6.91
N ALA A 373 12.68 -4.51 -5.70
CA ALA A 373 12.06 -5.50 -4.82
C ALA A 373 10.60 -5.14 -4.50
N HIS A 374 10.32 -3.87 -4.22
CA HIS A 374 8.96 -3.37 -3.98
C HIS A 374 8.10 -3.38 -5.25
N ALA A 375 8.67 -3.05 -6.42
CA ALA A 375 7.97 -3.18 -7.69
C ALA A 375 7.50 -4.62 -7.96
N ILE A 376 8.21 -5.62 -7.45
CA ILE A 376 7.81 -7.02 -7.59
C ILE A 376 6.62 -7.35 -6.70
N ASP A 377 6.69 -7.08 -5.39
CA ASP A 377 5.70 -7.57 -4.42
C ASP A 377 4.67 -6.54 -3.91
N SER A 378 4.73 -5.28 -4.36
CA SER A 378 3.84 -4.20 -3.91
C SER A 378 2.35 -4.51 -4.05
N ALA A 379 1.95 -5.15 -5.16
CA ALA A 379 0.54 -5.50 -5.39
C ALA A 379 0.00 -6.40 -4.26
N MET A 380 0.79 -7.40 -3.84
CA MET A 380 0.43 -8.29 -2.74
C MET A 380 0.55 -7.60 -1.39
N VAL A 381 1.61 -6.82 -1.15
CA VAL A 381 1.77 -6.04 0.09
C VAL A 381 0.53 -5.21 0.36
N TYR A 382 0.08 -4.45 -0.64
CA TYR A 382 -1.11 -3.61 -0.50
C TYR A 382 -2.41 -4.42 -0.46
N CYS A 383 -2.48 -5.60 -1.09
CA CYS A 383 -3.60 -6.51 -0.88
C CYS A 383 -3.70 -6.95 0.58
N VAL A 384 -2.59 -7.32 1.19
CA VAL A 384 -2.54 -7.67 2.62
C VAL A 384 -2.89 -6.48 3.50
N VAL A 385 -2.39 -5.27 3.20
CA VAL A 385 -2.77 -4.02 3.91
C VAL A 385 -4.27 -3.79 3.81
N PHE A 386 -4.83 -3.85 2.60
CA PHE A 386 -6.25 -3.60 2.36
C PHE A 386 -7.16 -4.59 3.10
N ARG A 387 -6.78 -5.87 3.14
CA ARG A 387 -7.50 -6.90 3.88
C ARG A 387 -7.24 -6.82 5.39
N ALA A 388 -6.09 -6.33 5.83
CA ALA A 388 -5.85 -6.08 7.24
C ALA A 388 -6.86 -5.07 7.80
N PHE A 389 -7.16 -4.01 7.04
CA PHE A 389 -8.18 -3.01 7.40
C PHE A 389 -9.63 -3.46 7.17
N SER A 390 -9.89 -4.72 6.76
CA SER A 390 -11.27 -5.19 6.62
C SER A 390 -11.88 -5.58 7.95
N THR A 391 -13.00 -4.93 8.29
CA THR A 391 -13.87 -5.35 9.39
C THR A 391 -14.98 -6.24 8.85
N LEU A 392 -15.16 -7.42 9.46
CA LEU A 392 -16.34 -8.26 9.25
C LEU A 392 -17.45 -7.73 10.16
N ASN A 393 -18.66 -7.56 9.64
CA ASN A 393 -19.79 -6.93 10.36
C ASN A 393 -19.49 -5.53 10.94
N GLY A 394 -18.49 -4.81 10.41
CA GLY A 394 -18.09 -3.49 10.92
C GLY A 394 -17.29 -3.50 12.23
N GLY A 395 -17.02 -4.68 12.83
CA GLY A 395 -16.25 -4.82 14.07
C GLY A 395 -14.77 -5.15 13.83
N SER A 396 -13.88 -4.54 14.62
CA SER A 396 -12.46 -4.93 14.73
C SER A 396 -12.14 -5.30 16.18
N ASN A 397 -11.68 -6.52 16.44
CA ASN A 397 -11.13 -6.89 17.75
C ASN A 397 -9.62 -6.59 17.76
N LEU A 398 -9.21 -5.58 18.54
CA LEU A 398 -7.82 -5.15 18.65
C LEU A 398 -7.05 -6.06 19.61
N SER A 399 -6.63 -7.23 19.14
CA SER A 399 -5.70 -8.09 19.88
C SER A 399 -4.25 -7.60 19.72
N GLY A 400 -3.39 -7.87 20.71
CA GLY A 400 -1.97 -7.49 20.64
C GLY A 400 -1.23 -8.09 19.44
N THR A 401 -1.58 -9.32 19.04
CA THR A 401 -1.04 -9.99 17.84
C THR A 401 -1.48 -9.29 16.56
N TYR A 402 -2.73 -8.83 16.49
CA TYR A 402 -3.25 -8.06 15.35
C TYR A 402 -2.59 -6.68 15.26
N VAL A 403 -2.35 -6.00 16.40
CA VAL A 403 -1.60 -4.72 16.41
C VAL A 403 -0.17 -4.91 15.89
N TYR A 404 0.53 -5.96 16.32
CA TYR A 404 1.86 -6.27 15.80
C TYR A 404 1.84 -6.56 14.29
N PHE A 405 0.87 -7.36 13.82
CA PHE A 405 0.66 -7.62 12.40
C PHE A 405 0.39 -6.33 11.61
N LEU A 406 -0.44 -5.44 12.13
CA LEU A 406 -0.74 -4.15 11.52
C LEU A 406 0.52 -3.27 11.44
N MET A 407 1.29 -3.15 12.52
CA MET A 407 2.54 -2.37 12.55
C MET A 407 3.57 -2.89 11.54
N ARG A 408 3.69 -4.22 11.40
CA ARG A 408 4.53 -4.85 10.37
C ARG A 408 4.04 -4.53 8.96
N THR A 409 2.73 -4.61 8.73
CA THR A 409 2.09 -4.37 7.44
C THR A 409 2.22 -2.89 7.01
N LEU A 410 2.02 -1.96 7.94
CA LEU A 410 2.25 -0.53 7.75
C LEU A 410 3.74 -0.20 7.50
N THR A 411 4.64 -0.93 8.16
CA THR A 411 6.07 -0.82 7.85
C THR A 411 6.36 -1.22 6.41
N CYS A 412 5.77 -2.32 5.92
CA CYS A 412 5.95 -2.75 4.53
C CYS A 412 5.39 -1.71 3.54
N HIS A 413 4.30 -1.02 3.89
CA HIS A 413 3.73 0.06 3.07
C HIS A 413 4.72 1.21 2.82
N MET A 414 5.47 1.60 3.84
CA MET A 414 6.52 2.65 3.76
C MET A 414 7.65 2.36 2.75
N ARG A 415 7.71 1.14 2.18
CA ARG A 415 8.70 0.82 1.12
C ARG A 415 8.44 1.57 -0.19
N ASN A 416 7.26 2.16 -0.36
CA ASN A 416 6.99 3.13 -1.43
C ASN A 416 7.98 4.33 -1.41
N LEU A 417 8.61 4.61 -0.27
CA LEU A 417 9.66 5.61 -0.14
C LEU A 417 10.84 5.36 -1.09
N TRP A 418 11.18 4.09 -1.36
CA TRP A 418 12.27 3.74 -2.26
C TRP A 418 11.94 4.09 -3.71
N VAL A 419 10.71 3.84 -4.14
CA VAL A 419 10.19 4.25 -5.46
C VAL A 419 10.21 5.77 -5.57
N PHE A 420 9.75 6.47 -4.52
CA PHE A 420 9.77 7.92 -4.49
C PHE A 420 11.21 8.48 -4.52
N SER A 421 12.15 7.81 -3.87
CA SER A 421 13.58 8.16 -3.90
C SER A 421 14.16 8.03 -5.32
N VAL A 422 13.84 6.96 -6.06
CA VAL A 422 14.23 6.82 -7.48
C VAL A 422 13.69 7.98 -8.31
N LEU A 423 12.40 8.31 -8.15
CA LEU A 423 11.76 9.40 -8.90
C LEU A 423 12.43 10.75 -8.59
N THR A 424 12.58 11.09 -7.31
CA THR A 424 13.19 12.36 -6.89
C THR A 424 14.65 12.47 -7.33
N LYS A 425 15.43 11.40 -7.26
CA LYS A 425 16.81 11.41 -7.79
C LYS A 425 16.84 11.62 -9.30
N THR A 426 15.96 10.99 -10.05
CA THR A 426 15.87 11.16 -11.51
C THR A 426 15.50 12.60 -11.89
N LEU A 427 14.57 13.20 -11.14
CA LEU A 427 14.20 14.62 -11.30
C LEU A 427 15.37 15.56 -10.96
N LEU A 428 16.10 15.29 -9.88
CA LEU A 428 17.26 16.11 -9.51
C LEU A 428 18.42 15.94 -10.51
N TYR A 429 18.66 14.72 -11.00
CA TYR A 429 19.67 14.46 -12.03
C TYR A 429 19.43 15.31 -13.29
N SER A 430 18.18 15.35 -13.76
CA SER A 430 17.79 16.12 -14.95
C SER A 430 17.76 17.64 -14.72
N SER A 431 17.63 18.10 -13.48
CA SER A 431 17.51 19.52 -13.14
C SER A 431 18.82 20.19 -12.72
N THR A 432 19.89 19.42 -12.50
CA THR A 432 21.12 19.95 -11.92
C THR A 432 22.06 20.46 -13.02
N PRO A 433 22.38 21.77 -13.08
CA PRO A 433 23.38 22.27 -14.00
C PRO A 433 24.77 21.72 -13.64
N VAL A 434 25.55 21.41 -14.68
CA VAL A 434 26.94 20.95 -14.50
C VAL A 434 27.78 22.14 -14.03
N ARG A 435 28.62 21.95 -13.00
CA ARG A 435 29.64 22.90 -12.47
C ARG A 435 29.20 23.98 -11.46
N THR A 436 28.11 23.80 -10.71
CA THR A 436 27.76 24.72 -9.60
C THR A 436 28.00 24.09 -8.22
N GLN A 437 28.52 24.85 -7.25
CA GLN A 437 28.60 24.42 -5.83
C GLN A 437 27.25 24.31 -5.13
N HIS A 438 26.15 24.68 -5.79
CA HIS A 438 24.80 24.68 -5.23
C HIS A 438 23.98 23.50 -5.77
N LEU A 439 24.05 22.36 -5.09
CA LEU A 439 23.26 21.19 -5.48
C LEU A 439 21.84 21.27 -4.92
N LEU A 440 20.84 21.10 -5.78
CA LEU A 440 19.44 21.09 -5.38
C LEU A 440 19.10 19.77 -4.68
N GLY A 441 18.49 19.84 -3.50
CA GLY A 441 17.99 18.68 -2.78
C GLY A 441 16.64 18.95 -2.11
N PHE A 442 15.94 17.89 -1.70
CA PHE A 442 14.73 18.03 -0.89
C PHE A 442 15.10 18.20 0.59
N ARG A 443 14.36 19.02 1.35
CA ARG A 443 14.60 19.16 2.79
C ARG A 443 14.57 17.81 3.50
N GLY A 444 15.38 17.68 4.55
CA GLY A 444 15.49 16.45 5.33
C GLY A 444 14.12 15.95 5.82
N TYR A 445 13.90 14.64 5.70
CA TYR A 445 12.69 13.91 6.08
C TYR A 445 11.39 14.22 5.31
N VAL A 446 11.40 15.16 4.35
CA VAL A 446 10.21 15.43 3.52
C VAL A 446 9.75 14.18 2.78
N LEU A 447 10.67 13.42 2.17
CA LEU A 447 10.32 12.20 1.45
C LEU A 447 9.68 11.14 2.36
N ALA A 448 10.26 10.93 3.54
CA ALA A 448 9.73 9.98 4.53
C ALA A 448 8.34 10.40 5.04
N LEU A 449 8.11 11.70 5.25
CA LEU A 449 6.82 12.21 5.69
C LEU A 449 5.74 12.06 4.62
N ILE A 450 6.07 12.28 3.34
CA ILE A 450 5.15 12.06 2.22
C ILE A 450 4.75 10.58 2.13
N SER A 451 5.73 9.68 2.21
CA SER A 451 5.52 8.23 2.24
C SER A 451 4.64 7.82 3.43
N PHE A 452 4.89 8.38 4.61
CA PHE A 452 4.07 8.14 5.80
C PHE A 452 2.63 8.62 5.65
N LEU A 453 2.43 9.83 5.12
CA LEU A 453 1.10 10.37 4.87
C LEU A 453 0.32 9.53 3.86
N ALA A 454 1.02 8.85 2.93
CA ALA A 454 0.36 8.04 1.90
C ALA A 454 -0.39 6.83 2.47
N ILE A 455 0.02 6.33 3.64
CA ILE A 455 -0.68 5.24 4.35
C ILE A 455 -2.13 5.61 4.65
N PHE A 456 -2.41 6.86 5.03
CA PHE A 456 -3.76 7.27 5.42
C PHE A 456 -4.76 7.18 4.27
N PHE A 457 -4.30 7.28 3.03
CA PHE A 457 -5.17 7.13 1.86
C PHE A 457 -5.66 5.71 1.62
N ASP A 458 -5.08 4.71 2.31
CA ASP A 458 -5.52 3.31 2.28
C ASP A 458 -6.41 2.93 3.47
N VAL A 459 -6.67 3.86 4.39
CA VAL A 459 -7.59 3.64 5.50
C VAL A 459 -9.01 3.53 4.96
N ARG A 460 -9.71 2.48 5.41
CA ARG A 460 -11.11 2.25 5.06
C ARG A 460 -12.02 3.07 5.97
N LEU A 461 -13.01 3.73 5.37
CA LEU A 461 -14.01 4.52 6.06
C LEU A 461 -15.40 3.97 5.70
N LEU A 462 -16.10 3.43 6.70
CA LEU A 462 -17.46 2.89 6.51
C LEU A 462 -18.45 3.96 6.05
N LEU A 463 -18.25 5.21 6.46
CA LEU A 463 -19.10 6.35 6.09
C LEU A 463 -19.17 6.60 4.57
N VAL A 464 -18.09 6.28 3.84
CA VAL A 464 -18.00 6.51 2.38
C VAL A 464 -18.27 5.23 1.59
N ARG A 465 -18.72 4.16 2.26
CA ARG A 465 -19.01 2.86 1.66
C ARG A 465 -20.11 2.99 0.60
N ASN A 466 -19.75 2.80 -0.67
CA ASN A 466 -20.68 2.77 -1.78
C ASN A 466 -20.55 1.45 -2.56
N THR A 467 -21.63 0.68 -2.54
CA THR A 467 -21.78 -0.59 -3.26
C THR A 467 -22.88 -0.55 -4.32
N ASN A 468 -23.19 0.63 -4.86
CA ASN A 468 -24.27 0.80 -5.83
C ASN A 468 -24.08 -0.09 -7.07
N VAL A 469 -25.17 -0.74 -7.51
CA VAL A 469 -25.22 -1.51 -8.75
C VAL A 469 -25.39 -0.54 -9.90
N VAL A 470 -24.39 -0.48 -10.78
CA VAL A 470 -24.34 0.49 -11.89
C VAL A 470 -25.00 -0.07 -13.14
N THR A 471 -24.66 -1.32 -13.48
CA THR A 471 -25.22 -2.01 -14.65
C THR A 471 -25.50 -3.46 -14.29
N HIS A 472 -26.57 -4.02 -14.83
CA HIS A 472 -26.87 -5.43 -14.71
C HIS A 472 -27.47 -5.94 -16.03
N THR A 473 -27.09 -7.15 -16.43
CA THR A 473 -27.52 -7.76 -17.69
C THR A 473 -27.77 -9.24 -17.50
N ARG A 474 -28.84 -9.77 -18.09
CA ARG A 474 -29.11 -11.21 -18.09
C ARG A 474 -28.06 -11.94 -18.93
N ILE A 475 -27.63 -13.09 -18.45
CA ILE A 475 -26.67 -13.96 -19.15
C ILE A 475 -27.22 -15.37 -19.22
N ALA A 476 -26.78 -16.14 -20.22
CA ALA A 476 -27.15 -17.54 -20.33
C ALA A 476 -26.60 -18.36 -19.14
N PRO A 477 -27.41 -19.23 -18.52
CA PRO A 477 -26.97 -20.13 -17.45
C PRO A 477 -26.17 -21.30 -18.03
N SER A 478 -24.94 -21.04 -18.50
CA SER A 478 -24.02 -22.07 -19.02
C SER A 478 -22.89 -22.35 -18.02
N GLN A 479 -22.70 -23.62 -17.65
CA GLN A 479 -21.58 -24.07 -16.81
C GLN A 479 -20.22 -23.83 -17.46
N THR A 480 -20.10 -24.01 -18.78
CA THR A 480 -18.86 -23.75 -19.53
C THR A 480 -18.47 -22.27 -19.44
N VAL A 481 -19.43 -21.36 -19.67
CA VAL A 481 -19.19 -19.91 -19.55
C VAL A 481 -18.78 -19.54 -18.12
N GLN A 482 -19.30 -20.24 -17.12
CA GLN A 482 -18.95 -20.04 -15.72
C GLN A 482 -17.52 -20.47 -15.41
N LEU A 483 -17.13 -21.65 -15.87
CA LEU A 483 -15.78 -22.16 -15.67
C LEU A 483 -14.76 -21.23 -16.32
N ILE A 484 -15.03 -20.77 -17.55
CA ILE A 484 -14.19 -19.79 -18.24
C ILE A 484 -14.06 -18.51 -17.41
N ARG A 485 -15.16 -17.99 -16.84
CA ARG A 485 -15.14 -16.78 -15.99
C ARG A 485 -14.47 -16.97 -14.63
N TYR A 486 -14.54 -18.17 -14.08
CA TYR A 486 -13.80 -18.53 -12.88
C TYR A 486 -12.30 -18.61 -13.14
N GLN A 487 -11.89 -18.98 -14.36
CA GLN A 487 -10.48 -19.05 -14.74
C GLN A 487 -9.93 -17.70 -15.22
N GLN A 488 -10.74 -16.93 -15.95
CA GLN A 488 -10.36 -15.70 -16.64
C GLN A 488 -11.34 -14.57 -16.34
N THR A 489 -10.82 -13.35 -16.16
CA THR A 489 -11.65 -12.14 -16.10
C THR A 489 -11.49 -11.31 -17.36
N LEU A 490 -12.37 -10.33 -17.55
CA LEU A 490 -12.26 -9.38 -18.63
C LEU A 490 -11.01 -8.51 -18.44
N PRO A 491 -10.23 -8.20 -19.50
CA PRO A 491 -9.06 -7.32 -19.39
C PRO A 491 -9.37 -5.95 -18.78
N THR A 492 -10.59 -5.46 -19.00
CA THR A 492 -11.10 -4.21 -18.44
C THR A 492 -11.45 -4.29 -16.96
N ASN A 493 -11.64 -5.49 -16.41
CA ASN A 493 -11.88 -5.71 -14.99
C ASN A 493 -10.54 -5.86 -14.26
N SER A 494 -9.82 -4.75 -14.12
CA SER A 494 -8.57 -4.69 -13.36
C SER A 494 -8.64 -3.59 -12.31
N ARG A 495 -7.90 -3.75 -11.21
CA ARG A 495 -7.73 -2.70 -10.19
C ARG A 495 -6.33 -2.12 -10.33
N LEU A 496 -6.24 -0.81 -10.52
CA LEU A 496 -4.95 -0.11 -10.45
C LEU A 496 -4.49 -0.12 -8.99
N TRP A 497 -3.36 -0.77 -8.74
CA TRP A 497 -2.83 -1.07 -7.42
C TRP A 497 -1.30 -1.04 -7.46
N GLY A 498 -0.60 -1.60 -6.45
CA GLY A 498 0.88 -1.67 -6.46
C GLY A 498 1.54 -0.30 -6.65
N LEU A 499 2.43 -0.17 -7.62
CA LEU A 499 3.08 1.09 -7.98
C LEU A 499 2.11 2.20 -8.45
N TYR A 500 0.96 1.87 -9.03
CA TYR A 500 -0.05 2.88 -9.36
C TYR A 500 -0.67 3.48 -8.09
N LEU A 501 -0.84 2.65 -7.07
CA LEU A 501 -1.26 3.09 -5.74
C LEU A 501 -0.23 4.05 -5.15
N ASP A 502 1.05 3.71 -5.27
CA ASP A 502 2.15 4.56 -4.82
C ASP A 502 2.14 5.90 -5.51
N ALA A 503 2.05 5.92 -6.85
CA ALA A 503 2.05 7.15 -7.61
C ALA A 503 0.91 8.10 -7.17
N THR A 504 -0.31 7.58 -7.06
CA THR A 504 -1.47 8.39 -6.64
C THR A 504 -1.38 8.84 -5.19
N GLY A 505 -1.06 7.92 -4.27
CA GLY A 505 -0.92 8.21 -2.84
C GLY A 505 0.19 9.22 -2.56
N LEU A 506 1.36 9.05 -3.16
CA LEU A 506 2.50 9.96 -2.99
C LEU A 506 2.22 11.36 -3.55
N VAL A 507 1.52 11.47 -4.69
CA VAL A 507 1.13 12.77 -5.27
C VAL A 507 0.17 13.50 -4.34
N PHE A 508 -0.90 12.84 -3.86
CA PHE A 508 -1.83 13.47 -2.93
C PHE A 508 -1.14 13.84 -1.61
N SER A 509 -0.30 12.97 -1.06
CA SER A 509 0.48 13.24 0.15
C SER A 509 1.41 14.43 -0.03
N PHE A 510 2.07 14.55 -1.18
CA PHE A 510 2.92 15.68 -1.50
C PHE A 510 2.14 16.99 -1.53
N LEU A 511 0.96 17.01 -2.17
CA LEU A 511 0.11 18.20 -2.25
C LEU A 511 -0.40 18.63 -0.87
N ILE A 512 -0.88 17.68 -0.06
CA ILE A 512 -1.35 17.95 1.31
C ILE A 512 -0.19 18.44 2.17
N LEU A 513 0.94 17.75 2.17
CA LEU A 513 2.10 18.16 2.97
C LEU A 513 2.58 19.56 2.56
N ARG A 514 2.61 19.86 1.26
CA ARG A 514 2.97 21.19 0.75
C ARG A 514 2.01 22.27 1.25
N ALA A 515 0.70 21.99 1.28
CA ALA A 515 -0.29 22.92 1.82
C ALA A 515 -0.08 23.15 3.32
N ILE A 516 0.10 22.07 4.09
CA ILE A 516 0.36 22.12 5.54
C ILE A 516 1.63 22.92 5.84
N LEU A 517 2.73 22.60 5.17
CA LEU A 517 4.00 23.29 5.39
C LEU A 517 3.92 24.79 5.03
N ARG A 518 3.19 25.15 3.98
CA ARG A 518 2.92 26.56 3.65
C ARG A 518 2.13 27.28 4.73
N LEU A 519 1.14 26.64 5.35
CA LEU A 519 0.39 27.21 6.48
C LEU A 519 1.29 27.46 7.69
N PHE A 520 2.33 26.63 7.87
CA PHE A 520 3.36 26.81 8.92
C PHE A 520 4.54 27.68 8.50
N GLY A 521 4.45 28.43 7.40
CA GLY A 521 5.49 29.37 6.96
C GLY A 521 6.69 28.73 6.25
N VAL A 522 6.60 27.46 5.87
CA VAL A 522 7.61 26.76 5.05
C VAL A 522 7.16 26.79 3.59
N SER A 523 7.70 27.72 2.81
CA SER A 523 7.32 27.94 1.41
C SER A 523 8.10 27.04 0.44
N ARG A 524 9.31 26.61 0.81
CA ARG A 524 10.23 25.84 -0.05
C ARG A 524 10.47 24.42 0.49
N LEU A 525 10.12 23.41 -0.30
CA LEU A 525 10.42 21.99 -0.01
C LEU A 525 11.79 21.54 -0.55
N ARG A 526 12.35 22.34 -1.46
CA ARG A 526 13.65 22.12 -2.09
C ARG A 526 14.58 23.23 -1.66
N GLU A 527 15.82 22.88 -1.39
CA GLU A 527 16.85 23.80 -0.92
C GLU A 527 18.19 23.46 -1.56
N HIS A 528 18.98 24.50 -1.85
CA HIS A 528 20.31 24.31 -2.36
C HIS A 528 21.26 24.01 -1.21
N THR A 529 22.05 22.97 -1.38
CA THR A 529 23.16 22.65 -0.49
C THR A 529 24.44 23.18 -1.12
N PHE A 530 25.17 24.00 -0.36
CA PHE A 530 26.54 24.39 -0.70
C PHE A 530 27.48 23.20 -0.48
N VAL A 531 28.15 22.77 -1.55
CA VAL A 531 29.04 21.59 -1.58
C VAL A 531 30.44 21.97 -2.06
N PRO A 532 31.50 21.24 -1.64
CA PRO A 532 32.84 21.43 -2.17
C PRO A 532 32.90 21.09 -3.67
N TYR A 533 33.79 21.77 -4.40
CA TYR A 533 34.04 21.49 -5.81
C TYR A 533 34.48 20.05 -6.02
N ALA A 534 35.27 19.49 -5.10
CA ALA A 534 35.64 18.08 -5.10
C ALA A 534 34.43 17.13 -5.19
N ALA A 535 33.33 17.41 -4.48
CA ALA A 535 32.12 16.60 -4.55
C ALA A 535 31.41 16.74 -5.91
N THR A 536 31.39 17.94 -6.51
CA THR A 536 30.79 18.14 -7.84
C THR A 536 31.63 17.54 -8.98
N ALA A 537 32.96 17.48 -8.80
CA ALA A 537 33.89 16.96 -9.79
C ALA A 537 33.99 15.43 -9.75
N TYR A 538 33.98 14.84 -8.54
CA TYR A 538 34.30 13.43 -8.34
C TYR A 538 33.14 12.57 -7.82
N ALA A 539 32.02 13.16 -7.36
CA ALA A 539 30.88 12.37 -6.90
C ALA A 539 29.66 12.54 -7.82
N ASN A 540 28.76 11.56 -7.80
CA ASN A 540 27.45 11.75 -8.40
C ASN A 540 26.67 12.85 -7.68
N THR A 541 26.21 13.87 -8.41
CA THR A 541 25.48 15.03 -7.86
C THR A 541 24.20 14.65 -7.12
N THR A 542 23.56 13.55 -7.51
CA THR A 542 22.34 13.03 -6.86
C THR A 542 22.58 12.35 -5.53
N LEU A 543 23.85 12.19 -5.10
CA LEU A 543 24.18 11.70 -3.77
C LEU A 543 23.63 12.63 -2.67
N PHE A 544 23.44 13.91 -2.99
CA PHE A 544 22.85 14.94 -2.14
C PHE A 544 21.38 15.21 -2.47
N SER A 545 20.62 14.16 -2.84
CA SER A 545 19.19 14.28 -3.13
C SER A 545 18.36 14.80 -1.93
N ALA A 546 18.90 14.68 -0.72
CA ALA A 546 18.43 15.37 0.46
C ALA A 546 19.37 16.53 0.82
N ALA A 547 18.80 17.70 1.09
CA ALA A 547 19.53 18.89 1.48
C ALA A 547 20.24 18.68 2.84
N TRP A 548 21.45 19.23 2.94
CA TRP A 548 22.34 19.00 4.07
C TRP A 548 22.00 19.84 5.30
N SER A 549 21.65 21.11 5.09
CA SER A 549 21.49 22.12 6.15
C SER A 549 20.06 22.24 6.68
N SER A 550 19.07 21.83 5.89
CA SER A 550 17.64 22.11 6.15
C SER A 550 16.84 20.86 6.51
N LEU A 551 16.17 20.88 7.66
CA LEU A 551 15.10 19.93 8.01
C LEU A 551 13.74 20.49 7.57
N PHE A 552 12.73 19.64 7.39
CA PHE A 552 11.37 20.09 7.05
C PHE A 552 10.73 21.04 8.08
N VAL A 553 11.21 21.01 9.34
CA VAL A 553 10.75 21.86 10.44
C VAL A 553 11.46 23.21 10.53
N ASN A 554 12.52 23.43 9.74
CA ASN A 554 13.21 24.72 9.74
C ASN A 554 12.36 25.72 8.97
N LEU A 555 12.09 26.88 9.58
CA LEU A 555 11.46 28.02 8.91
C LEU A 555 12.38 28.52 7.79
N ASP A 556 11.77 29.15 6.79
CA ASP A 556 12.54 29.76 5.71
C ASP A 556 13.32 30.95 6.28
N ASP A 557 14.66 30.84 6.32
CA ASP A 557 15.51 31.98 6.65
C ASP A 557 15.56 32.93 5.44
N PRO A 558 15.09 34.19 5.57
CA PRO A 558 15.16 35.16 4.47
C PRO A 558 16.59 35.55 4.09
N VAL A 559 17.57 35.21 4.93
CA VAL A 559 19.00 35.57 4.78
C VAL A 559 19.80 34.53 3.98
N SER A 560 19.33 33.29 3.85
CA SER A 560 20.15 32.17 3.33
C SER A 560 20.33 32.13 1.81
N VAL A 561 19.62 32.98 1.07
CA VAL A 561 19.63 32.98 -0.40
C VAL A 561 20.55 34.09 -0.97
N ASN A 562 20.83 35.14 -0.19
CA ASN A 562 21.59 36.32 -0.66
C ASN A 562 22.84 36.66 0.16
N ALA A 563 23.17 35.93 1.22
CA ALA A 563 24.48 35.97 1.86
C ALA A 563 25.23 34.72 1.40
N VAL A 564 25.91 34.72 0.25
CA VAL A 564 27.31 35.17 0.10
C VAL A 564 27.52 35.64 -1.35
N ILE A 565 27.26 36.91 -1.66
CA ILE A 565 28.13 37.62 -2.63
C ILE A 565 29.28 38.12 -1.76
N ALA A 566 30.37 37.37 -1.68
CA ALA A 566 31.52 37.77 -0.87
C ALA A 566 32.83 37.30 -1.52
N PRO A 567 33.94 38.03 -1.27
CA PRO A 567 35.14 38.08 -2.11
C PRO A 567 36.00 36.82 -2.08
N HIS A 568 37.10 36.82 -2.84
CA HIS A 568 38.15 35.83 -3.18
C HIS A 568 38.48 34.63 -2.23
N TRP A 569 38.00 34.59 -0.99
CA TRP A 569 38.14 33.47 -0.03
C TRP A 569 37.13 32.31 -0.26
N VAL A 570 36.18 32.46 -1.20
CA VAL A 570 35.14 31.47 -1.55
C VAL A 570 35.63 30.31 -2.45
N LEU A 571 36.83 30.40 -3.04
CA LEU A 571 37.42 29.28 -3.78
C LEU A 571 37.97 28.17 -2.87
N PHE A 572 38.33 28.51 -1.62
CA PHE A 572 38.90 27.59 -0.64
C PHE A 572 38.26 27.70 0.76
N PRO A 573 36.92 27.68 0.87
CA PRO A 573 36.28 27.85 2.15
C PRO A 573 36.60 26.62 3.00
N LYS A 574 37.38 26.81 4.08
CA LYS A 574 37.64 25.79 5.12
C LYS A 574 36.37 25.54 5.95
N LEU A 575 35.25 25.27 5.28
CA LEU A 575 33.97 24.96 5.89
C LEU A 575 33.98 23.52 6.38
N TYR A 576 33.64 23.34 7.65
CA TYR A 576 33.50 22.03 8.26
C TYR A 576 32.49 21.12 7.51
N GLN A 577 31.46 21.73 6.93
CA GLN A 577 30.49 21.03 6.08
C GLN A 577 31.16 20.35 4.87
N HIS A 578 32.19 20.95 4.27
CA HIS A 578 32.89 20.39 3.11
C HIS A 578 33.67 19.13 3.48
N VAL A 579 34.33 19.15 4.64
CA VAL A 579 35.02 17.99 5.22
C VAL A 579 34.05 16.82 5.41
N LEU A 580 32.88 17.07 5.99
CA LEU A 580 31.87 16.03 6.18
C LEU A 580 31.30 15.52 4.84
N ILE A 581 31.03 16.41 3.89
CA ILE A 581 30.55 16.04 2.56
C ILE A 581 31.58 15.15 1.85
N ASN A 582 32.87 15.52 1.90
CA ASN A 582 33.94 14.73 1.33
C ASN A 582 34.06 13.36 1.98
N LEU A 583 33.95 13.27 3.31
CA LEU A 583 33.89 12.00 4.02
C LEU A 583 32.75 11.10 3.51
N VAL A 584 31.56 11.64 3.26
CA VAL A 584 30.39 10.85 2.83
C VAL A 584 30.57 10.22 1.46
N TRP A 585 30.98 10.99 0.45
CA TRP A 585 31.09 10.43 -0.91
C TRP A 585 32.34 9.55 -1.06
N MET A 586 33.43 9.86 -0.37
CA MET A 586 34.68 9.09 -0.45
C MET A 586 34.60 7.73 0.25
N THR A 587 33.69 7.58 1.22
CA THR A 587 33.46 6.31 1.93
C THR A 587 32.30 5.50 1.34
N ASP A 588 31.63 6.01 0.30
CA ASP A 588 30.63 5.25 -0.44
C ASP A 588 31.34 4.20 -1.33
N PRO A 589 31.04 2.89 -1.17
CA PRO A 589 31.76 1.85 -1.90
C PRO A 589 31.61 1.93 -3.43
N ILE A 590 30.49 2.44 -3.93
CA ILE A 590 30.23 2.54 -5.37
C ILE A 590 30.85 3.79 -5.94
N GLU A 591 30.75 4.93 -5.27
CA GLU A 591 31.44 6.14 -5.72
C GLU A 591 32.95 5.92 -5.68
N PHE A 592 33.47 5.31 -4.61
CA PHE A 592 34.87 4.91 -4.51
C PHE A 592 35.27 3.96 -5.65
N GLY A 593 34.51 2.89 -5.88
CA GLY A 593 34.78 1.92 -6.94
C GLY A 593 34.62 2.51 -8.35
N SER A 594 33.62 3.36 -8.58
CA SER A 594 33.38 4.04 -9.84
C SER A 594 34.53 4.97 -10.17
N GLN A 595 35.03 5.72 -9.19
CA GLN A 595 36.22 6.53 -9.36
C GLN A 595 37.46 5.66 -9.62
N TYR A 596 37.64 4.57 -8.89
CA TYR A 596 38.75 3.65 -9.14
C TYR A 596 38.70 3.01 -10.54
N CYS A 597 37.52 2.68 -11.07
CA CYS A 597 37.32 2.05 -12.38
C CYS A 597 37.27 3.04 -13.55
N ARG A 598 36.85 4.31 -13.34
CA ARG A 598 36.89 5.40 -14.33
C ARG A 598 38.32 5.84 -14.72
N THR A 599 39.33 5.09 -14.30
CA THR A 599 40.76 5.29 -14.56
C THR A 599 41.17 5.03 -16.03
N ALA A 600 40.25 4.70 -16.93
CA ALA A 600 40.56 4.41 -18.33
C ALA A 600 40.80 5.67 -19.21
N PRO A 601 40.21 6.86 -18.95
CA PRO A 601 40.76 8.11 -19.46
C PRO A 601 41.35 8.97 -18.32
N VAL A 602 42.63 9.31 -18.46
CA VAL A 602 43.54 9.93 -17.48
C VAL A 602 43.13 11.35 -17.01
N GLU A 603 42.08 11.95 -17.58
CA GLU A 603 41.80 13.38 -17.42
C GLU A 603 40.91 13.73 -16.21
N ASN A 604 40.02 12.84 -15.77
CA ASN A 604 38.93 13.19 -14.83
C ASN A 604 39.29 13.08 -13.33
N GLN A 605 40.54 12.83 -12.96
CA GLN A 605 40.99 12.73 -11.54
C GLN A 605 42.19 13.62 -11.20
N ARG A 606 42.41 14.65 -12.02
CA ARG A 606 43.43 15.65 -11.81
C ARG A 606 43.05 16.50 -10.60
N VAL A 607 43.98 16.62 -9.65
CA VAL A 607 43.89 17.59 -8.54
C VAL A 607 45.07 18.55 -8.71
N TYR A 608 44.77 19.83 -8.79
CA TYR A 608 45.75 20.89 -8.89
C TYR A 608 46.16 21.32 -7.48
N VAL A 609 47.46 21.36 -7.22
CA VAL A 609 48.04 21.78 -5.95
C VAL A 609 48.46 23.23 -6.10
N TYR A 610 47.83 24.12 -5.34
CA TYR A 610 48.10 25.56 -5.35
C TYR A 610 48.81 25.98 -4.08
N LEU A 611 49.69 26.97 -4.19
CA LEU A 611 50.29 27.71 -3.07
C LEU A 611 49.66 29.10 -3.04
N GLU A 612 49.04 29.48 -1.94
CA GLU A 612 48.58 30.85 -1.74
C GLU A 612 49.79 31.76 -1.49
N ARG A 613 49.95 32.78 -2.32
CA ARG A 613 51.15 33.64 -2.30
C ARG A 613 51.26 34.48 -1.02
N ALA A 614 50.13 34.83 -0.41
CA ALA A 614 50.09 35.67 0.79
C ALA A 614 50.40 34.91 2.08
N SER A 615 49.85 33.69 2.23
CA SER A 615 49.96 32.88 3.45
C SER A 615 51.05 31.82 3.38
N GLY A 616 51.42 31.38 2.18
CA GLY A 616 52.25 30.18 1.96
C GLY A 616 51.52 28.87 2.22
N ASP A 617 50.19 28.88 2.46
CA ASP A 617 49.40 27.67 2.64
C ASP A 617 49.25 26.92 1.30
N VAL A 618 49.26 25.58 1.38
CA VAL A 618 49.04 24.70 0.24
C VAL A 618 47.59 24.23 0.21
N PHE A 619 46.94 24.33 -0.96
CA PHE A 619 45.55 23.97 -1.18
C PHE A 619 45.40 22.99 -2.35
N TYR A 620 44.32 22.21 -2.31
CA TYR A 620 43.99 21.19 -3.30
C TYR A 620 42.65 21.52 -3.96
N HIS A 621 42.60 21.55 -5.29
CA HIS A 621 41.39 21.91 -6.04
C HIS A 621 41.22 21.05 -7.30
N PRO A 622 40.00 20.67 -7.69
CA PRO A 622 39.76 19.84 -8.88
C PRO A 622 39.95 20.59 -10.21
N TRP A 623 39.78 21.92 -10.21
CA TRP A 623 39.86 22.75 -11.41
C TRP A 623 41.26 23.33 -11.66
N SER A 624 41.58 23.47 -12.94
CA SER A 624 42.78 24.14 -13.43
C SER A 624 42.74 25.65 -13.21
N LEU A 625 43.87 26.32 -13.40
CA LEU A 625 43.97 27.77 -13.19
C LEU A 625 43.04 28.52 -14.14
N ASN A 626 42.97 28.09 -15.41
CA ASN A 626 42.09 28.69 -16.42
C ASN A 626 40.60 28.54 -16.02
N GLU A 627 40.20 27.36 -15.56
CA GLU A 627 38.82 27.11 -15.10
C GLU A 627 38.48 27.89 -13.82
N LEU A 628 39.48 28.21 -12.99
CA LEU A 628 39.30 29.07 -11.82
C LEU A 628 39.18 30.55 -12.22
N GLU A 629 39.97 30.99 -13.20
CA GLU A 629 39.90 32.35 -13.77
C GLU A 629 38.56 32.63 -14.45
N ASP A 630 37.92 31.61 -15.04
CA ASP A 630 36.56 31.71 -15.60
C ASP A 630 35.49 32.04 -14.53
N VAL A 631 35.77 31.77 -13.25
CA VAL A 631 34.81 31.95 -12.14
C VAL A 631 35.18 33.14 -11.25
N VAL A 632 36.47 33.42 -11.09
CA VAL A 632 36.98 34.53 -10.29
C VAL A 632 38.09 35.22 -11.07
N GLU A 633 37.90 36.51 -11.35
CA GLU A 633 38.91 37.32 -12.03
C GLU A 633 40.21 37.42 -11.19
N ASP A 634 41.35 37.44 -11.87
CA ASP A 634 42.70 37.62 -11.31
C ASP A 634 43.18 36.55 -10.29
N VAL A 635 42.60 35.34 -10.27
CA VAL A 635 43.03 34.25 -9.36
C VAL A 635 44.52 33.94 -9.44
N SER A 636 45.12 34.00 -10.64
CA SER A 636 46.56 33.76 -10.85
C SER A 636 47.49 34.73 -10.11
N THR A 637 46.97 35.89 -9.70
CA THR A 637 47.72 36.85 -8.88
C THR A 637 47.81 36.42 -7.41
N TYR A 638 46.87 35.59 -6.94
CA TYR A 638 46.77 35.16 -5.53
C TYR A 638 47.32 33.76 -5.29
N VAL A 639 47.21 32.87 -6.28
CA VAL A 639 47.67 31.49 -6.17
C VAL A 639 48.71 31.14 -7.23
N HIS A 640 49.64 30.27 -6.86
CA HIS A 640 50.64 29.72 -7.76
C HIS A 640 50.46 28.21 -7.84
N MET A 641 50.27 27.66 -9.06
CA MET A 641 50.17 26.21 -9.24
C MET A 641 51.54 25.57 -9.01
N LEU A 642 51.64 24.69 -8.00
CA LEU A 642 52.88 23.97 -7.70
C LEU A 642 53.04 22.72 -8.55
N ARG A 643 51.99 21.89 -8.62
CA ARG A 643 52.02 20.60 -9.32
C ARG A 643 50.63 20.07 -9.62
N LEU A 644 50.58 19.20 -10.62
CA LEU A 644 49.42 18.37 -10.94
C LEU A 644 49.53 17.01 -10.24
N GLY A 645 48.54 16.69 -9.41
CA GLY A 645 48.43 15.43 -8.70
C GLY A 645 47.25 14.58 -9.17
N ARG A 646 47.16 13.37 -8.63
CA ARG A 646 45.96 12.54 -8.68
C ARG A 646 45.35 12.47 -7.29
N LEU A 647 44.03 12.56 -7.18
CA LEU A 647 43.33 12.54 -5.89
C LEU A 647 43.75 11.34 -5.02
N TRP A 648 43.85 10.15 -5.60
CA TRP A 648 44.22 8.91 -4.90
C TRP A 648 45.69 8.83 -4.47
N LYS A 649 46.56 9.71 -4.95
CA LYS A 649 47.96 9.78 -4.51
C LYS A 649 48.15 10.71 -3.31
N LEU A 650 47.16 11.56 -3.01
CA LEU A 650 47.20 12.44 -1.85
C LEU A 650 47.00 11.63 -0.56
N PRO A 651 47.59 12.03 0.58
CA PRO A 651 47.21 11.53 1.89
C PRO A 651 45.69 11.67 2.13
N TRP A 652 45.09 10.74 2.86
CA TRP A 652 43.63 10.74 3.10
C TRP A 652 43.12 12.06 3.71
N ILE A 653 43.89 12.63 4.64
CA ILE A 653 43.57 13.91 5.27
C ILE A 653 43.50 15.06 4.24
N ASP A 654 44.44 15.07 3.29
CA ASP A 654 44.50 16.09 2.23
C ASP A 654 43.36 15.94 1.23
N ARG A 655 42.91 14.71 0.97
CA ARG A 655 41.74 14.46 0.10
C ARG A 655 40.45 15.00 0.71
N ILE A 656 40.26 14.82 2.02
CA ILE A 656 39.06 15.30 2.72
C ILE A 656 39.01 16.84 2.73
N HIS A 657 40.17 17.49 2.74
CA HIS A 657 40.30 18.95 2.68
C HIS A 657 40.37 19.51 1.25
N CYS A 658 40.20 18.68 0.22
CA CYS A 658 40.10 19.13 -1.17
C CYS A 658 38.85 20.02 -1.33
N SER A 659 39.06 21.23 -1.85
CA SER A 659 38.02 22.26 -1.94
C SER A 659 37.01 22.01 -3.03
#